data_AF-A0A957EK23-F1
#
_entry.id   AF-A0A957EK23-F1
#
_cell.length_a   1.000
_cell.length_b   1.000
_cell.length_c   1.000
_cell.angle_alpha   90.00
_cell.angle_beta   90.00
_cell.angle_gamma   90.00
#
_symmetry.space_group_name_H-M   'P 1'
#
loop_
_entity.id
_entity.type
_entity.pdbx_description
1 polymer ?
#
loop_
_entity_poly.entity_id
_entity_poly.type
_entity_poly.pdbx_seq_one_letter_code
_entity_poly.pdbx_strand_id
1 'polypeptide(L)'
;MRSRWFKRFLFLALIGLLFHAGTRPAQAHPADMYTQTYTLRLSATQATLDWTISPGPLLASSVWYEADSNGNEAIDDEEARAWVAPLLAAWESTFTSAAASAQPLTLNWEITAVSWPTDLTAFELGDTVITATLSATFPEPLGAGQWVIANPYAEAISINWFYLYGEDGVRFARPQQENGRLTILLTPDDDTALTYWDSGTPALAAGAVPVAVADGDGEVAVTAVTPAAPTTPPQDNRPYARLTALVRAQQLSPLFLLTALGISLVLGAMHGLTPGHGKALVAAYLVGSRGTPKHAAALGGIVTLTHTGSVLVVGVLTLVASRFLVPTDLFPLLEIASGLLIMAMGIGLLYQRWRGWRGVQQKRAREKADAIAAAQLPSTVHTQSTNPQPPTANRQRISIGADIPVKVYDAVLAPEAGPGMIQWRSLVGLGISGGLVPCPDAIAILLVAVAINRIMLGLSLILSFSLGLAVILIAIGLAMVQSRRLLGRFNQVERFAPAISVLSALIVLALGAALTWNTVRGAGYLTQAAVTAVAEKPSLILKQTKPAASFSLDTTHIIYVVLDEQGMYQLYSVPANGGTAVQVTQAPYGIWNYALAPNDRRVVFAALRADRGSDLWLWDSSTGEQRLLLACPEAACRNATFAPDGERIVYEKLDISPENVSGTTTLWWFDFATNETGAVFQDTSLPGFGPAWSPDGTWLSYIAPAMPTRIELYNLADGRSREFPTMTSMSVVWQPSGESLLLTDVNRATLQDGQQALTHLLRFDVSSEQLVDISQLADVSDSWPAWSADGEWVAFVRRLFTDGQPERGNQLWVMRRDGRDARRVTDAVNTLHQNVRWSPNGRFLIYHRYDLDTPLAKPAVWLLDLSTGQSREIANPGSQPAWLK
;
A
#
# COMPACT_ATOMS: atom_id res chain seq x y z
N MET A 1 -16.62 38.57 -36.17
CA MET A 1 -15.68 38.81 -35.05
C MET A 1 -16.25 38.49 -33.64
N ARG A 2 -17.57 38.36 -33.42
CA ARG A 2 -18.17 38.16 -32.08
C ARG A 2 -18.07 36.74 -31.47
N SER A 3 -17.90 35.64 -32.24
CA SER A 3 -17.96 34.28 -31.66
C SER A 3 -16.65 33.76 -31.04
N ARG A 4 -15.49 34.32 -31.42
CA ARG A 4 -14.19 33.92 -30.84
C ARG A 4 -13.95 34.49 -29.44
N TRP A 5 -14.46 35.70 -29.19
CA TRP A 5 -14.40 36.31 -27.86
C TRP A 5 -15.39 35.65 -26.89
N PHE A 6 -16.59 35.31 -27.36
CA PHE A 6 -17.58 34.60 -26.54
C PHE A 6 -17.09 33.22 -26.09
N LYS A 7 -16.44 32.44 -26.98
CA LYS A 7 -15.86 31.13 -26.62
C LYS A 7 -14.68 31.25 -25.64
N ARG A 8 -13.86 32.29 -25.76
CA ARG A 8 -12.74 32.55 -24.82
C ARG A 8 -13.25 33.02 -23.46
N PHE A 9 -14.29 33.83 -23.44
CA PHE A 9 -14.93 34.29 -22.21
C PHE A 9 -15.68 33.17 -21.52
N LEU A 10 -16.38 32.30 -22.26
CA LEU A 10 -17.06 31.12 -21.71
C LEU A 10 -16.05 30.10 -21.15
N PHE A 11 -14.89 29.93 -21.79
CA PHE A 11 -13.82 29.07 -21.29
C PHE A 11 -13.16 29.64 -20.01
N LEU A 12 -12.91 30.96 -19.97
CA LEU A 12 -12.40 31.63 -18.77
C LEU A 12 -13.44 31.71 -17.64
N ALA A 13 -14.73 31.83 -17.97
CA ALA A 13 -15.82 31.82 -17.00
C ALA A 13 -16.08 30.42 -16.44
N LEU A 14 -15.91 29.35 -17.24
CA LEU A 14 -15.94 27.97 -16.73
C LEU A 14 -14.76 27.67 -15.80
N ILE A 15 -13.56 28.18 -16.12
CA ILE A 15 -12.40 28.09 -15.22
C ILE A 15 -12.66 28.90 -13.94
N GLY A 16 -13.22 30.10 -14.05
CA GLY A 16 -13.61 30.92 -12.90
C GLY A 16 -14.67 30.26 -12.00
N LEU A 17 -15.66 29.58 -12.58
CA LEU A 17 -16.69 28.82 -11.86
C LEU A 17 -16.13 27.59 -11.13
N LEU A 18 -15.10 26.94 -11.68
CA LEU A 18 -14.35 25.87 -11.01
C LEU A 18 -13.52 26.36 -9.81
N PHE A 19 -13.17 27.65 -9.75
CA PHE A 19 -12.45 28.28 -8.62
C PHE A 19 -13.36 29.04 -7.64
N HIS A 20 -14.68 29.09 -7.87
CA HIS A 20 -15.64 29.84 -7.03
C HIS A 20 -16.74 28.98 -6.40
N ALA A 21 -16.70 27.65 -6.55
CA ALA A 21 -17.53 26.77 -5.75
C ALA A 21 -17.06 26.86 -4.29
N GLY A 22 -17.75 27.65 -3.47
CA GLY A 22 -17.51 27.77 -2.05
C GLY A 22 -17.53 26.39 -1.42
N THR A 23 -16.35 25.91 -1.03
CA THR A 23 -16.22 24.71 -0.21
C THR A 23 -16.82 25.04 1.15
N ARG A 24 -17.93 24.39 1.50
CA ARG A 24 -18.30 24.30 2.92
C ARG A 24 -17.12 23.67 3.65
N PRO A 25 -16.73 24.14 4.86
CA PRO A 25 -15.75 23.44 5.66
C PRO A 25 -16.33 22.07 5.95
N ALA A 26 -15.82 21.03 5.28
CA ALA A 26 -16.05 19.66 5.67
C ALA A 26 -15.29 19.47 6.99
N GLN A 27 -16.02 19.11 8.06
CA GLN A 27 -15.36 18.57 9.24
C GLN A 27 -14.95 17.14 8.88
N ALA A 28 -13.75 17.02 8.31
CA ALA A 28 -13.11 15.72 8.19
C ALA A 28 -12.81 15.18 9.59
N HIS A 29 -13.05 13.88 9.80
CA HIS A 29 -12.45 13.18 10.93
C HIS A 29 -10.93 13.41 10.92
N PRO A 30 -10.26 13.40 12.08
CA PRO A 30 -8.83 13.61 12.17
C PRO A 30 -8.14 12.64 11.22
N ALA A 31 -7.24 13.14 10.36
CA ALA A 31 -6.47 12.28 9.47
C ALA A 31 -5.54 11.32 10.26
N ASP A 32 -5.41 11.56 11.57
CA ASP A 32 -4.50 10.90 12.48
C ASP A 32 -4.92 11.14 13.94
N MET A 33 -4.49 10.29 14.86
CA MET A 33 -4.95 10.29 16.26
C MET A 33 -3.78 10.18 17.24
N TYR A 34 -4.02 10.52 18.51
CA TYR A 34 -3.13 10.17 19.61
C TYR A 34 -3.59 8.85 20.22
N THR A 35 -2.64 7.98 20.54
CA THR A 35 -2.84 6.88 21.49
C THR A 35 -2.13 7.25 22.79
N GLN A 36 -2.88 7.25 23.88
CA GLN A 36 -2.38 7.62 25.20
C GLN A 36 -2.58 6.44 26.15
N THR A 37 -1.54 6.09 26.91
CA THR A 37 -1.61 5.02 27.92
C THR A 37 -1.22 5.58 29.28
N TYR A 38 -2.02 5.27 30.29
CA TYR A 38 -1.86 5.70 31.67
C TYR A 38 -1.63 4.48 32.55
N THR A 39 -0.42 4.30 33.06
CA THR A 39 -0.11 3.22 34.00
C THR A 39 -0.04 3.77 35.41
N LEU A 40 -1.15 3.65 36.14
CA LEU A 40 -1.37 4.24 37.45
C LEU A 40 -1.15 3.20 38.56
N ARG A 41 -0.27 3.50 39.51
CA ARG A 41 0.00 2.66 40.69
C ARG A 41 -0.29 3.44 41.97
N LEU A 42 -1.10 2.87 42.84
CA LEU A 42 -1.63 3.51 44.03
C LEU A 42 -1.19 2.79 45.29
N SER A 43 -0.44 3.48 46.13
CA SER A 43 -0.21 3.08 47.52
C SER A 43 -1.06 3.95 48.45
N ALA A 44 -1.10 3.61 49.74
CA ALA A 44 -1.86 4.37 50.72
C ALA A 44 -1.46 5.86 50.78
N THR A 45 -0.23 6.22 50.44
CA THR A 45 0.30 7.58 50.62
C THR A 45 0.79 8.24 49.33
N GLN A 46 0.92 7.50 48.23
CA GLN A 46 1.43 8.03 46.97
C GLN A 46 0.73 7.42 45.76
N ALA A 47 0.58 8.21 44.70
CA ALA A 47 0.27 7.73 43.36
C ALA A 47 1.48 7.95 42.44
N THR A 48 1.78 6.95 41.61
CA THR A 48 2.73 7.10 40.50
C THR A 48 2.03 6.79 39.19
N LEU A 49 2.38 7.53 38.14
CA LEU A 49 1.75 7.41 36.83
C LEU A 49 2.81 7.47 35.73
N ASP A 50 2.92 6.41 34.95
CA ASP A 50 3.63 6.46 33.67
C ASP A 50 2.61 6.79 32.57
N TRP A 51 2.71 8.01 32.03
CA TRP A 51 1.87 8.50 30.94
C TRP A 51 2.64 8.42 29.62
N THR A 52 2.23 7.50 28.76
CA THR A 52 2.79 7.33 27.43
C THR A 52 1.92 8.01 26.38
N ILE A 53 2.54 8.81 25.51
CA ILE A 53 1.89 9.56 24.43
C ILE A 53 2.51 9.13 23.10
N SER A 54 1.68 8.59 22.22
CA SER A 54 2.07 8.20 20.87
C SER A 54 1.17 8.92 19.86
N PRO A 55 1.64 10.04 19.28
CA PRO A 55 0.98 10.64 18.12
C PRO A 55 1.12 9.71 16.92
N GLY A 56 0.09 9.63 16.08
CA GLY A 56 0.25 8.92 14.82
C GLY A 56 1.21 9.62 13.83
N PRO A 57 1.49 9.00 12.68
CA PRO A 57 2.57 9.40 11.78
C PRO A 57 2.46 10.82 11.21
N LEU A 58 1.25 11.34 11.05
CA LEU A 58 1.02 12.70 10.57
C LEU A 58 1.17 13.72 11.70
N LEU A 59 0.90 13.36 12.95
CA LEU A 59 1.02 14.22 14.13
C LEU A 59 2.44 14.22 14.73
N ALA A 60 3.18 13.13 14.57
CA ALA A 60 4.51 12.93 15.15
C ALA A 60 5.48 14.07 14.82
N SER A 61 5.62 14.44 13.53
CA SER A 61 6.52 15.53 13.15
C SER A 61 6.09 16.87 13.76
N SER A 62 4.78 17.17 13.81
CA SER A 62 4.32 18.42 14.44
C SER A 62 4.62 18.48 15.93
N VAL A 63 4.45 17.36 16.65
CA VAL A 63 4.77 17.28 18.08
C VAL A 63 6.26 17.43 18.32
N TRP A 64 7.09 16.79 17.47
CA TRP A 64 8.55 16.91 17.55
C TRP A 64 9.00 18.37 17.42
N TYR A 65 8.55 19.05 16.37
CA TYR A 65 8.95 20.44 16.16
C TYR A 65 8.35 21.37 17.22
N GLU A 66 7.13 21.12 17.72
CA GLU A 66 6.57 21.91 18.83
C GLU A 66 7.44 21.84 20.09
N ALA A 67 8.00 20.66 20.41
CA ALA A 67 8.90 20.48 21.54
C ALA A 67 10.31 21.07 21.29
N ASP A 68 10.82 21.02 20.06
CA ASP A 68 12.13 21.58 19.67
C ASP A 68 12.08 23.11 19.70
N SER A 69 12.25 23.71 20.88
CA SER A 69 12.14 25.15 21.08
C SER A 69 13.31 25.93 20.48
N ASN A 70 14.50 25.30 20.45
CA ASN A 70 15.74 25.92 20.03
C ASN A 70 16.08 25.69 18.54
N GLY A 71 15.39 24.76 17.87
CA GLY A 71 15.52 24.47 16.45
C GLY A 71 16.74 23.63 16.06
N ASN A 72 17.30 22.86 16.98
CA ASN A 72 18.48 22.01 16.76
C ASN A 72 18.13 20.60 16.25
N GLU A 73 16.84 20.32 16.03
CA GLU A 73 16.30 19.02 15.61
C GLU A 73 16.48 17.88 16.63
N ALA A 74 16.81 18.18 17.89
CA ALA A 74 17.02 17.22 18.96
C ALA A 74 16.39 17.71 20.27
N ILE A 75 15.47 16.92 20.82
CA ILE A 75 14.77 17.29 22.05
C ILE A 75 15.62 16.93 23.27
N ASP A 76 15.97 17.95 24.04
CA ASP A 76 16.61 17.76 25.33
C ASP A 76 15.60 17.63 26.49
N ASP A 77 16.12 17.32 27.66
CA ASP A 77 15.38 17.11 28.89
C ASP A 77 14.60 18.35 29.38
N GLU A 78 15.06 19.56 29.02
CA GLU A 78 14.41 20.83 29.38
C GLU A 78 13.22 21.08 28.45
N GLU A 79 13.43 20.89 27.15
CA GLU A 79 12.41 20.98 26.10
C GLU A 79 11.29 19.96 26.28
N ALA A 80 11.65 18.70 26.56
CA ALA A 80 10.67 17.64 26.82
C ALA A 80 9.79 17.97 28.04
N ARG A 81 10.39 18.47 29.14
CA ARG A 81 9.63 18.89 30.33
C ARG A 81 8.77 20.12 30.07
N ALA A 82 9.29 21.11 29.33
CA ALA A 82 8.58 22.32 28.97
C ALA A 82 7.34 22.04 28.11
N TRP A 83 7.40 21.00 27.26
CA TRP A 83 6.26 20.55 26.46
C TRP A 83 5.20 19.82 27.30
N VAL A 84 5.58 18.95 28.24
CA VAL A 84 4.63 18.18 29.07
C VAL A 84 3.95 19.04 30.15
N ALA A 85 4.67 19.96 30.78
CA ALA A 85 4.18 20.77 31.91
C ALA A 85 2.82 21.48 31.68
N PRO A 86 2.58 22.20 30.57
CA PRO A 86 1.29 22.84 30.33
C PRO A 86 0.14 21.85 30.15
N LEU A 87 0.41 20.62 29.70
CA LEU A 87 -0.60 19.58 29.54
C LEU A 87 -1.13 19.10 30.90
N LEU A 88 -0.23 18.95 31.89
CA LEU A 88 -0.58 18.56 33.26
C LEU A 88 -1.37 19.64 34.00
N ALA A 89 -1.11 20.91 33.70
CA ALA A 89 -1.84 22.02 34.33
C ALA A 89 -3.35 22.00 34.01
N ALA A 90 -3.74 21.33 32.92
CA ALA A 90 -5.13 21.17 32.51
C ALA A 90 -5.81 19.91 33.10
N TRP A 91 -5.08 19.07 33.85
CA TRP A 91 -5.63 17.83 34.38
C TRP A 91 -6.61 18.05 35.54
N GLU A 92 -7.69 17.28 35.54
CA GLU A 92 -8.51 17.07 36.72
C GLU A 92 -7.92 15.89 37.50
N SER A 93 -7.62 16.10 38.78
CA SER A 93 -7.20 15.03 39.69
C SER A 93 -7.79 15.32 41.06
N THR A 94 -9.00 14.82 41.30
CA THR A 94 -9.81 15.23 42.46
C THR A 94 -10.30 14.02 43.24
N PHE A 95 -9.88 13.92 44.50
CA PHE A 95 -10.30 12.90 45.44
C PHE A 95 -11.38 13.43 46.38
N THR A 96 -12.49 12.71 46.53
CA THR A 96 -13.58 13.03 47.44
C THR A 96 -13.77 11.86 48.41
N SER A 97 -13.50 12.08 49.71
CA SER A 97 -13.64 11.01 50.70
C SER A 97 -15.10 10.69 51.00
N ALA A 98 -15.38 9.47 51.46
CA ALA A 98 -16.72 9.01 51.79
C ALA A 98 -17.35 9.68 53.04
N ALA A 99 -16.62 10.57 53.73
CA ALA A 99 -17.14 11.29 54.88
C ALA A 99 -18.11 12.40 54.44
N ALA A 100 -19.30 12.46 55.05
CA ALA A 100 -20.43 13.31 54.65
C ALA A 100 -20.18 14.84 54.65
N SER A 101 -19.00 15.31 55.08
CA SER A 101 -18.59 16.71 55.13
C SER A 101 -17.23 16.99 54.46
N ALA A 102 -16.67 16.04 53.70
CA ALA A 102 -15.35 16.19 53.10
C ALA A 102 -15.38 17.11 51.87
N GLN A 103 -14.47 18.09 51.82
CA GLN A 103 -14.23 18.84 50.61
C GLN A 103 -13.39 18.02 49.63
N PRO A 104 -13.64 18.13 48.31
CA PRO A 104 -12.79 17.51 47.31
C PRO A 104 -11.36 18.03 47.42
N LEU A 105 -10.40 17.11 47.46
CA LEU A 105 -8.99 17.39 47.48
C LEU A 105 -8.41 17.26 46.07
N THR A 106 -7.76 18.31 45.58
CA THR A 106 -7.00 18.26 44.33
C THR A 106 -5.58 17.77 44.58
N LEU A 107 -5.14 16.78 43.81
CA LEU A 107 -3.78 16.26 43.86
C LEU A 107 -2.89 16.98 42.85
N ASN A 108 -1.71 17.40 43.31
CA ASN A 108 -0.69 18.00 42.47
C ASN A 108 0.25 16.91 41.97
N TRP A 109 0.38 16.82 40.65
CA TRP A 109 1.31 15.91 39.99
C TRP A 109 2.66 16.59 39.75
N GLU A 110 3.74 15.93 40.13
CA GLU A 110 5.11 16.35 39.87
C GLU A 110 5.71 15.49 38.75
N ILE A 111 6.35 16.14 37.78
CA ILE A 111 7.10 15.45 36.72
C ILE A 111 8.42 14.97 37.30
N THR A 112 8.57 13.65 37.43
CA THR A 112 9.83 13.05 37.91
C THR A 112 10.81 12.79 36.77
N ALA A 113 10.31 12.33 35.62
CA ALA A 113 11.09 12.12 34.41
C ALA A 113 10.22 12.31 33.15
N VAL A 114 10.86 12.71 32.05
CA VAL A 114 10.28 12.67 30.71
C VAL A 114 11.30 11.98 29.80
N SER A 115 10.90 10.88 29.18
CA SER A 115 11.65 10.22 28.13
C SER A 115 11.10 10.66 26.79
N TRP A 116 11.98 11.20 25.95
CA TRP A 116 11.64 11.65 24.60
C TRP A 116 12.35 10.79 23.54
N PRO A 117 11.67 10.46 22.42
CA PRO A 117 12.30 9.77 21.29
C PRO A 117 13.52 10.49 20.72
N THR A 118 14.59 9.76 20.38
CA THR A 118 15.83 10.38 19.86
C THR A 118 15.93 10.43 18.34
N ASP A 119 15.04 9.72 17.64
CA ASP A 119 15.01 9.64 16.18
C ASP A 119 13.61 9.97 15.66
N LEU A 120 13.51 11.03 14.85
CA LEU A 120 12.25 11.49 14.30
C LEU A 120 11.61 10.44 13.38
N THR A 121 12.40 9.67 12.63
CA THR A 121 11.87 8.67 11.71
C THR A 121 11.21 7.53 12.47
N ALA A 122 11.87 7.01 13.51
CA ALA A 122 11.33 6.00 14.41
C ALA A 122 10.10 6.53 15.18
N PHE A 123 10.07 7.82 15.51
CA PHE A 123 8.90 8.45 16.14
C PHE A 123 7.72 8.57 15.17
N GLU A 124 7.96 8.98 13.91
CA GLU A 124 6.94 9.02 12.84
C GLU A 124 6.38 7.63 12.50
N LEU A 125 7.19 6.59 12.65
CA LEU A 125 6.75 5.20 12.48
C LEU A 125 6.02 4.65 13.72
N GLY A 126 6.06 5.36 14.85
CA GLY A 126 5.47 4.93 16.12
C GLY A 126 6.26 3.83 16.86
N ASP A 127 7.52 3.59 16.45
CA ASP A 127 8.43 2.63 17.11
C ASP A 127 8.90 3.12 18.49
N THR A 128 8.85 4.44 18.70
CA THR A 128 9.20 5.11 19.94
C THR A 128 8.09 6.06 20.36
N VAL A 129 7.98 6.33 21.65
CA VAL A 129 6.86 7.06 22.26
C VAL A 129 7.39 8.06 23.28
N ILE A 130 6.63 9.12 23.54
CA ILE A 130 6.93 10.03 24.64
C ILE A 130 6.42 9.39 25.93
N THR A 131 7.23 9.37 26.99
CA THR A 131 6.79 8.85 28.30
C THR A 131 7.08 9.87 29.38
N ALA A 132 6.05 10.33 30.09
CA ALA A 132 6.16 11.19 31.26
C ALA A 132 5.87 10.37 32.53
N THR A 133 6.84 10.25 33.43
CA THR A 133 6.65 9.63 34.74
C THR A 133 6.34 10.69 35.77
N LEU A 134 5.18 10.54 36.41
CA LEU A 134 4.59 11.50 37.33
C LEU A 134 4.43 10.88 38.71
N SER A 135 4.52 11.71 39.74
CA SER A 135 4.20 11.29 41.11
C SER A 135 3.31 12.32 41.80
N ALA A 136 2.44 11.85 42.68
CA ALA A 136 1.61 12.69 43.54
C ALA A 136 1.58 12.07 44.93
N THR A 137 1.68 12.91 45.97
CA THR A 137 1.60 12.46 47.37
C THR A 137 0.22 12.79 47.91
N PHE A 138 -0.44 11.84 48.56
CA PHE A 138 -1.71 12.09 49.23
C PHE A 138 -1.46 12.84 50.55
N PRO A 139 -2.15 13.97 50.81
CA PRO A 139 -2.02 14.74 52.06
C PRO A 139 -2.41 13.94 53.30
N GLU A 140 -3.33 13.00 53.14
CA GLU A 140 -3.71 12.01 54.14
C GLU A 140 -3.74 10.63 53.47
N PRO A 141 -3.51 9.53 54.21
CA PRO A 141 -3.61 8.19 53.65
C PRO A 141 -4.95 7.94 52.97
N LEU A 142 -4.95 7.29 51.80
CA LEU A 142 -6.14 6.95 51.04
C LEU A 142 -7.13 6.14 51.89
N GLY A 143 -8.28 6.74 52.18
CA GLY A 143 -9.45 6.07 52.75
C GLY A 143 -10.49 5.72 51.69
N ALA A 144 -11.64 5.22 52.13
CA ALA A 144 -12.79 5.01 51.24
C ALA A 144 -13.24 6.35 50.62
N GLY A 145 -13.47 6.36 49.31
CA GLY A 145 -13.80 7.59 48.58
C GLY A 145 -13.73 7.42 47.07
N GLN A 146 -14.13 8.46 46.34
CA GLN A 146 -14.09 8.51 44.90
C GLN A 146 -12.92 9.38 44.43
N TRP A 147 -12.11 8.86 43.51
CA TRP A 147 -11.08 9.61 42.82
C TRP A 147 -11.41 9.73 41.35
N VAL A 148 -11.31 10.95 40.83
CA VAL A 148 -11.43 11.23 39.40
C VAL A 148 -10.09 11.73 38.87
N ILE A 149 -9.66 11.14 37.77
CA ILE A 149 -8.52 11.61 36.97
C ILE A 149 -9.02 11.87 35.56
N ALA A 150 -8.82 13.07 35.02
CA ALA A 150 -9.20 13.38 33.65
C ALA A 150 -8.11 14.20 32.94
N ASN A 151 -7.69 13.73 31.76
CA ASN A 151 -6.82 14.47 30.88
C ASN A 151 -7.60 15.00 29.66
N PRO A 152 -7.80 16.32 29.53
CA PRO A 152 -8.50 16.89 28.38
C PRO A 152 -7.61 17.03 27.13
N TYR A 153 -6.32 16.64 27.19
CA TYR A 153 -5.40 16.80 26.07
C TYR A 153 -5.89 16.04 24.84
N ALA A 154 -6.18 16.82 23.78
CA ALA A 154 -6.58 16.31 22.46
C ALA A 154 -7.73 15.29 22.53
N GLU A 155 -8.67 15.44 23.48
CA GLU A 155 -9.72 14.47 23.80
C GLU A 155 -10.50 13.97 22.57
N ALA A 156 -10.85 14.89 21.66
CA ALA A 156 -11.61 14.58 20.45
C ALA A 156 -10.85 13.71 19.43
N ILE A 157 -9.53 13.61 19.57
CA ILE A 157 -8.64 12.91 18.63
C ILE A 157 -7.69 11.96 19.36
N SER A 158 -8.04 11.55 20.59
CA SER A 158 -7.24 10.68 21.44
C SER A 158 -7.99 9.42 21.83
N ILE A 159 -7.30 8.29 21.80
CA ILE A 159 -7.71 7.05 22.44
C ILE A 159 -6.93 6.94 23.74
N ASN A 160 -7.63 6.80 24.86
CA ASN A 160 -7.04 6.78 26.19
C ASN A 160 -7.19 5.39 26.82
N TRP A 161 -6.07 4.78 27.19
CA TRP A 161 -6.03 3.46 27.81
C TRP A 161 -5.45 3.57 29.22
N PHE A 162 -6.07 2.92 30.20
CA PHE A 162 -5.64 2.96 31.60
C PHE A 162 -5.27 1.55 32.09
N TYR A 163 -4.22 1.50 32.88
CA TYR A 163 -3.88 0.39 33.76
C TYR A 163 -3.86 0.92 35.18
N LEU A 164 -4.51 0.21 36.09
CA LEU A 164 -4.64 0.61 37.49
C LEU A 164 -4.15 -0.52 38.37
N TYR A 165 -3.18 -0.22 39.23
CA TYR A 165 -2.62 -1.15 40.22
C TYR A 165 -2.81 -0.60 41.63
N GLY A 166 -3.38 -1.42 42.51
CA GLY A 166 -3.44 -1.19 43.94
C GLY A 166 -2.27 -1.88 44.63
N GLU A 167 -1.37 -1.08 45.20
CA GLU A 167 -0.21 -1.51 45.96
C GLU A 167 -0.48 -1.37 47.47
N ASP A 168 0.31 -2.04 48.30
CA ASP A 168 0.21 -1.96 49.77
C ASP A 168 -1.20 -2.21 50.34
N GLY A 169 -1.99 -3.07 49.67
CA GLY A 169 -3.34 -3.41 50.09
C GLY A 169 -4.43 -2.40 49.67
N VAL A 170 -4.11 -1.41 48.84
CA VAL A 170 -5.11 -0.54 48.22
C VAL A 170 -6.04 -1.37 47.32
N ARG A 171 -7.34 -1.21 47.54
CA ARG A 171 -8.40 -1.91 46.82
C ARG A 171 -9.43 -0.93 46.28
N PHE A 172 -10.00 -1.26 45.14
CA PHE A 172 -11.01 -0.44 44.47
C PHE A 172 -12.11 -1.28 43.83
N ALA A 173 -13.32 -0.74 43.78
CA ALA A 173 -14.36 -1.27 42.93
C ALA A 173 -13.98 -1.10 41.46
N ARG A 174 -14.66 -1.84 40.56
CA ARG A 174 -14.45 -1.72 39.11
C ARG A 174 -14.54 -0.24 38.69
N PRO A 175 -13.47 0.35 38.14
CA PRO A 175 -13.47 1.73 37.68
C PRO A 175 -14.54 1.98 36.60
N GLN A 176 -14.88 3.25 36.41
CA GLN A 176 -15.69 3.71 35.30
C GLN A 176 -14.84 4.63 34.42
N GLN A 177 -14.75 4.30 33.14
CA GLN A 177 -14.01 5.09 32.16
C GLN A 177 -14.96 5.73 31.16
N GLU A 178 -14.72 7.02 30.90
CA GLU A 178 -15.31 7.79 29.80
C GLU A 178 -14.18 8.51 29.07
N ASN A 179 -13.62 7.87 28.03
CA ASN A 179 -12.44 8.32 27.30
C ASN A 179 -11.28 8.71 28.26
N GLY A 180 -10.70 9.90 28.14
CA GLY A 180 -9.60 10.40 28.96
C GLY A 180 -9.95 10.64 30.44
N ARG A 181 -11.17 10.30 30.89
CA ARG A 181 -11.64 10.40 32.28
C ARG A 181 -11.80 9.02 32.92
N LEU A 182 -11.12 8.80 34.04
CA LEU A 182 -11.23 7.60 34.86
C LEU A 182 -11.77 7.95 36.26
N THR A 183 -12.83 7.26 36.66
CA THR A 183 -13.43 7.35 38.00
C THR A 183 -13.15 6.06 38.77
N ILE A 184 -12.47 6.18 39.90
CA ILE A 184 -12.05 5.08 40.77
C ILE A 184 -12.79 5.21 42.10
N LEU A 185 -13.44 4.14 42.55
CA LEU A 185 -14.05 4.08 43.87
C LEU A 185 -13.18 3.20 44.79
N LEU A 186 -12.48 3.82 45.74
CA LEU A 186 -11.62 3.13 46.70
C LEU A 186 -12.47 2.48 47.80
N THR A 187 -12.24 1.20 48.04
CA THR A 187 -12.99 0.36 48.98
C THR A 187 -12.03 -0.53 49.78
N PRO A 188 -11.21 0.08 50.67
CA PRO A 188 -10.13 -0.64 51.37
C PRO A 188 -10.62 -1.79 52.26
N ASP A 189 -11.87 -1.73 52.75
CA ASP A 189 -12.45 -2.73 53.65
C ASP A 189 -13.20 -3.87 52.92
N ASP A 190 -13.29 -3.84 51.58
CA ASP A 190 -14.00 -4.85 50.80
C ASP A 190 -13.02 -5.91 50.25
N ASP A 191 -13.04 -7.11 50.81
CA ASP A 191 -12.19 -8.22 50.37
C ASP A 191 -12.48 -8.71 48.94
N THR A 192 -13.65 -8.34 48.38
CA THR A 192 -14.04 -8.67 46.99
C THR A 192 -13.61 -7.61 45.97
N ALA A 193 -13.07 -6.48 46.43
CA ALA A 193 -12.60 -5.41 45.57
C ALA A 193 -11.28 -5.74 44.86
N LEU A 194 -11.06 -5.09 43.71
CA LEU A 194 -9.96 -5.33 42.79
C LEU A 194 -8.67 -4.68 43.31
N THR A 195 -7.53 -5.30 42.98
CA THR A 195 -6.18 -4.73 43.15
C THR A 195 -5.50 -4.45 41.81
N TYR A 196 -6.12 -4.85 40.71
CA TYR A 196 -5.68 -4.57 39.35
C TYR A 196 -6.90 -4.39 38.45
N TRP A 197 -6.82 -3.45 37.51
CA TRP A 197 -7.80 -3.25 36.46
C TRP A 197 -7.14 -2.63 35.22
N ASP A 198 -7.65 -2.97 34.05
CA ASP A 198 -7.23 -2.39 32.77
C ASP A 198 -8.46 -1.99 31.94
N SER A 199 -8.29 -0.98 31.08
CA SER A 199 -9.34 -0.49 30.17
C SER A 199 -9.88 -1.55 29.19
N GLY A 200 -9.05 -2.52 28.81
CA GLY A 200 -9.41 -3.60 27.90
C GLY A 200 -10.29 -4.64 28.54
N THR A 201 -10.37 -4.71 29.87
CA THR A 201 -11.20 -5.66 30.62
C THR A 201 -12.65 -5.55 30.13
N PRO A 202 -13.16 -6.58 29.45
CA PRO A 202 -14.54 -6.64 29.00
C PRO A 202 -15.55 -6.37 30.11
N ALA A 203 -16.58 -5.59 29.79
CA ALA A 203 -17.78 -5.40 30.60
C ALA A 203 -18.61 -6.70 30.75
N LEU A 204 -18.29 -7.75 29.98
CA LEU A 204 -18.88 -9.08 30.01
C LEU A 204 -18.61 -9.78 31.36
N ALA A 205 -19.36 -9.44 32.40
CA ALA A 205 -19.43 -10.28 33.60
C ALA A 205 -20.42 -11.43 33.36
N ALA A 206 -20.07 -12.64 33.80
CA ALA A 206 -20.98 -13.77 33.86
C ALA A 206 -22.27 -13.39 34.64
N GLY A 207 -23.38 -13.21 33.93
CA GLY A 207 -24.68 -12.87 34.52
C GLY A 207 -24.93 -11.38 34.79
N ALA A 208 -24.10 -10.45 34.31
CA ALA A 208 -24.42 -9.03 34.39
C ALA A 208 -25.42 -8.63 33.30
N VAL A 209 -26.61 -8.22 33.73
CA VAL A 209 -27.53 -7.41 32.93
C VAL A 209 -26.76 -6.17 32.46
N PRO A 210 -26.69 -5.87 31.16
CA PRO A 210 -26.05 -4.65 30.69
C PRO A 210 -26.76 -3.43 31.29
N VAL A 211 -25.98 -2.44 31.72
CA VAL A 211 -26.51 -1.11 32.00
C VAL A 211 -27.13 -0.63 30.69
N ALA A 212 -28.46 -0.59 30.65
CA ALA A 212 -29.19 0.03 29.57
C ALA A 212 -28.68 1.46 29.44
N VAL A 213 -28.06 1.78 28.30
CA VAL A 213 -28.00 3.17 27.86
C VAL A 213 -29.46 3.54 27.65
N ALA A 214 -30.00 4.32 28.59
CA ALA A 214 -31.38 4.75 28.52
C ALA A 214 -31.55 5.58 27.25
N ASP A 215 -32.35 5.07 26.31
CA ASP A 215 -33.01 5.88 25.30
C ASP A 215 -33.82 6.94 26.03
N GLY A 216 -33.28 8.16 26.05
CA GLY A 216 -34.01 9.35 26.43
C GLY A 216 -34.62 9.96 25.18
N ASP A 217 -35.85 9.54 24.86
CA ASP A 217 -36.73 10.28 23.95
C ASP A 217 -36.90 11.70 24.49
N GLY A 218 -36.21 12.66 23.88
CA GLY A 218 -36.25 14.06 24.28
C GLY A 218 -35.74 14.91 23.15
N GLU A 219 -36.66 15.52 22.42
CA GLU A 219 -36.45 16.56 21.41
C GLU A 219 -35.38 17.58 21.87
N VAL A 220 -34.13 17.42 21.42
CA VAL A 220 -33.05 18.35 21.76
C VAL A 220 -33.19 19.58 20.89
N ALA A 221 -33.71 20.65 21.49
CA ALA A 221 -33.51 22.00 21.00
C ALA A 221 -32.00 22.24 20.83
N VAL A 222 -31.58 22.40 19.59
CA VAL A 222 -30.22 22.83 19.24
C VAL A 222 -30.07 24.28 19.67
N THR A 223 -29.77 24.51 20.94
CA THR A 223 -29.08 25.74 21.34
C THR A 223 -27.69 25.64 20.77
N ALA A 224 -27.49 26.34 19.66
CA ALA A 224 -26.19 26.54 19.05
C ALA A 224 -25.23 27.11 20.11
N VAL A 225 -24.40 26.23 20.68
CA VAL A 225 -23.19 26.64 21.37
C VAL A 225 -22.30 27.22 20.29
N THR A 226 -22.22 28.54 20.25
CA THR A 226 -21.22 29.26 19.45
C THR A 226 -19.86 28.65 19.76
N PRO A 227 -19.14 28.09 18.78
CA PRO A 227 -17.81 27.56 19.03
C PRO A 227 -16.94 28.69 19.60
N ALA A 228 -16.31 28.42 20.74
CA ALA A 228 -15.24 29.28 21.23
C ALA A 228 -14.20 29.42 20.11
N ALA A 229 -13.77 30.65 19.87
CA ALA A 229 -12.80 30.95 18.83
C ALA A 229 -11.58 30.04 18.97
N PRO A 230 -11.05 29.45 17.87
CA PRO A 230 -9.87 28.62 17.95
C PRO A 230 -8.74 29.45 18.54
N THR A 231 -8.17 28.98 19.66
CA THR A 231 -6.88 29.47 20.13
C THR A 231 -5.88 29.15 19.02
N THR A 232 -5.29 30.19 18.45
CA THR A 232 -4.24 30.06 17.43
C THR A 232 -3.11 29.21 17.99
N PRO A 233 -2.72 28.10 17.33
CA PRO A 233 -1.53 27.36 17.71
C PRO A 233 -0.30 28.29 17.64
N PRO A 234 0.78 28.00 18.39
CA PRO A 234 2.00 28.79 18.35
C PRO A 234 2.45 28.95 16.88
N GLN A 235 2.67 30.20 16.44
CA GLN A 235 3.18 30.45 15.10
C GLN A 235 4.63 29.98 15.03
N ASP A 236 4.82 28.72 14.61
CA ASP A 236 6.14 28.19 14.28
C ASP A 236 6.67 28.92 13.03
N ASN A 237 7.73 29.71 13.24
CA ASN A 237 8.35 30.52 12.20
C ASN A 237 9.42 29.77 11.39
N ARG A 238 9.63 28.47 11.64
CA ARG A 238 10.66 27.69 10.95
C ARG A 238 10.27 27.32 9.52
N PRO A 239 11.23 27.31 8.56
CA PRO A 239 10.95 27.10 7.14
C PRO A 239 10.32 25.74 6.82
N TYR A 240 10.70 24.70 7.56
CA TYR A 240 10.23 23.32 7.34
C TYR A 240 8.77 23.13 7.77
N ALA A 241 8.40 23.60 8.98
CA ALA A 241 7.02 23.61 9.48
C ALA A 241 6.07 24.42 8.59
N ARG A 242 6.55 25.54 8.01
CA ARG A 242 5.78 26.30 7.01
C ARG A 242 5.58 25.50 5.72
N LEU A 243 6.59 24.76 5.26
CA LEU A 243 6.50 23.96 4.03
C LEU A 243 5.51 22.80 4.20
N THR A 244 5.58 22.06 5.31
CA THR A 244 4.66 20.96 5.62
C THR A 244 3.24 21.47 5.86
N ALA A 245 3.07 22.59 6.58
CA ALA A 245 1.78 23.26 6.73
C ALA A 245 1.23 23.76 5.39
N LEU A 246 2.06 24.29 4.48
CA LEU A 246 1.67 24.74 3.14
C LEU A 246 1.23 23.59 2.23
N VAL A 247 1.86 22.41 2.35
CA VAL A 247 1.51 21.20 1.59
C VAL A 247 0.22 20.57 2.12
N ARG A 248 -0.02 20.63 3.43
CA ARG A 248 -1.24 20.10 4.09
C ARG A 248 -2.41 21.08 4.16
N ALA A 249 -2.17 22.38 3.97
CA ALA A 249 -3.22 23.40 4.01
C ALA A 249 -4.33 23.12 3.00
N GLN A 250 -5.59 23.17 3.45
CA GLN A 250 -6.76 23.00 2.57
C GLN A 250 -6.78 24.08 1.46
N GLN A 251 -6.20 25.25 1.71
CA GLN A 251 -6.06 26.37 0.76
C GLN A 251 -4.57 26.65 0.48
N LEU A 252 -4.14 26.42 -0.77
CA LEU A 252 -2.76 26.69 -1.21
C LEU A 252 -2.57 28.19 -1.42
N SER A 253 -1.51 28.78 -0.84
CA SER A 253 -1.21 30.19 -1.08
C SER A 253 -0.79 30.42 -2.55
N PRO A 254 -1.17 31.56 -3.17
CA PRO A 254 -0.74 31.89 -4.52
C PRO A 254 0.79 31.91 -4.69
N LEU A 255 1.51 32.32 -3.64
CA LEU A 255 2.97 32.35 -3.63
C LEU A 255 3.58 30.95 -3.70
N PHE A 256 3.06 29.98 -2.93
CA PHE A 256 3.52 28.59 -2.98
C PHE A 256 3.26 27.96 -4.35
N LEU A 257 2.10 28.20 -4.95
CA LEU A 257 1.82 27.72 -6.30
C LEU A 257 2.82 28.31 -7.31
N LEU A 258 3.12 29.60 -7.23
CA LEU A 258 4.09 30.24 -8.11
C LEU A 258 5.51 29.68 -7.92
N THR A 259 5.95 29.44 -6.69
CA THR A 259 7.28 28.87 -6.42
C THR A 259 7.38 27.41 -6.87
N ALA A 260 6.38 26.59 -6.58
CA ALA A 260 6.35 25.19 -7.01
C ALA A 260 6.32 25.06 -8.55
N LEU A 261 5.51 25.88 -9.22
CA LEU A 261 5.50 25.97 -10.68
C LEU A 261 6.86 26.46 -11.21
N GLY A 262 7.49 27.44 -10.56
CA GLY A 262 8.81 27.94 -10.92
C GLY A 262 9.92 26.90 -10.80
N ILE A 263 9.96 26.15 -9.69
CA ILE A 263 10.92 25.04 -9.50
C ILE A 263 10.69 23.96 -10.55
N SER A 264 9.44 23.58 -10.77
CA SER A 264 9.06 22.58 -11.76
C SER A 264 9.49 22.99 -13.18
N LEU A 265 9.33 24.28 -13.54
CA LEU A 265 9.81 24.86 -14.80
C LEU A 265 11.33 24.72 -14.94
N VAL A 266 12.10 25.04 -13.89
CA VAL A 266 13.57 24.93 -13.88
C VAL A 266 14.01 23.48 -14.03
N LEU A 267 13.40 22.56 -13.28
CA LEU A 267 13.68 21.13 -13.38
C LEU A 267 13.37 20.58 -14.78
N GLY A 268 12.27 21.01 -15.38
CA GLY A 268 11.94 20.69 -16.77
C GLY A 268 12.99 21.18 -17.77
N ALA A 269 13.51 22.40 -17.58
CA ALA A 269 14.59 22.94 -18.38
C ALA A 269 15.92 22.18 -18.20
N MET A 270 16.27 21.81 -16.96
CA MET A 270 17.46 20.99 -16.68
C MET A 270 17.32 19.59 -17.30
N HIS A 271 16.15 18.97 -17.19
CA HIS A 271 15.85 17.70 -17.81
C HIS A 271 15.94 17.79 -19.36
N GLY A 272 15.63 18.93 -19.96
CA GLY A 272 15.82 19.13 -21.40
C GLY A 272 17.29 19.17 -21.85
N LEU A 273 18.23 19.42 -20.94
CA LEU A 273 19.67 19.39 -21.20
C LEU A 273 20.28 17.99 -21.11
N THR A 274 19.57 17.01 -20.53
CA THR A 274 20.09 15.65 -20.35
C THR A 274 20.18 14.89 -21.69
N PRO A 275 21.19 14.00 -21.86
CA PRO A 275 21.36 13.24 -23.10
C PRO A 275 20.16 12.31 -23.35
N GLY A 276 19.56 12.38 -24.55
CA GLY A 276 18.41 11.52 -24.90
C GLY A 276 18.19 11.38 -26.41
N HIS A 277 17.55 10.27 -26.81
CA HIS A 277 17.34 9.88 -28.20
C HIS A 277 16.67 10.93 -29.07
N GLY A 278 15.55 11.51 -28.60
CA GLY A 278 14.82 12.55 -29.34
C GLY A 278 15.64 13.83 -29.51
N LYS A 279 16.36 14.25 -28.45
CA LYS A 279 17.08 15.55 -28.40
C LYS A 279 18.34 15.54 -29.30
N ALA A 280 19.06 14.42 -29.34
CA ALA A 280 20.20 14.21 -30.24
C ALA A 280 19.78 14.17 -31.72
N LEU A 281 18.57 13.68 -32.01
CA LEU A 281 18.02 13.58 -33.37
C LEU A 281 17.54 14.94 -33.90
N VAL A 282 16.95 15.77 -33.03
CA VAL A 282 16.64 17.19 -33.30
C VAL A 282 17.93 17.96 -33.63
N ALA A 283 18.97 17.75 -32.83
CA ALA A 283 20.29 18.33 -33.03
C ALA A 283 20.92 17.91 -34.37
N ALA A 284 20.98 16.60 -34.64
CA ALA A 284 21.53 16.06 -35.88
C ALA A 284 20.74 16.47 -37.13
N TYR A 285 19.41 16.55 -37.04
CA TYR A 285 18.54 16.95 -38.16
C TYR A 285 18.72 18.43 -38.52
N LEU A 286 18.79 19.32 -37.52
CA LEU A 286 19.02 20.76 -37.72
C LEU A 286 20.45 21.08 -38.18
N VAL A 287 21.44 20.25 -37.83
CA VAL A 287 22.84 20.36 -38.29
C VAL A 287 23.10 19.65 -39.63
N GLY A 288 22.30 18.66 -40.00
CA GLY A 288 22.40 17.93 -41.27
C GLY A 288 21.59 18.53 -42.43
N SER A 289 20.40 19.08 -42.15
CA SER A 289 19.50 19.68 -43.16
C SER A 289 19.42 21.19 -43.00
N ARG A 290 19.21 21.98 -44.07
CA ARG A 290 19.16 23.46 -44.04
C ARG A 290 18.00 24.00 -43.18
N GLY A 291 18.11 23.87 -41.85
CA GLY A 291 17.14 24.23 -40.82
C GLY A 291 16.97 25.73 -40.69
N THR A 292 15.72 26.18 -40.59
CA THR A 292 15.40 27.56 -40.22
C THR A 292 15.04 27.63 -38.74
N PRO A 293 15.13 28.82 -38.10
CA PRO A 293 14.64 29.02 -36.73
C PRO A 293 13.19 28.56 -36.52
N LYS A 294 12.34 28.67 -37.55
CA LYS A 294 10.94 28.19 -37.52
C LYS A 294 10.86 26.67 -37.42
N HIS A 295 11.78 25.94 -38.05
CA HIS A 295 11.85 24.49 -37.94
C HIS A 295 12.33 24.05 -36.56
N ALA A 296 13.28 24.77 -35.95
CA ALA A 296 13.73 24.50 -34.59
C ALA A 296 12.59 24.71 -33.56
N ALA A 297 11.85 25.80 -33.68
CA ALA A 297 10.70 26.09 -32.82
C ALA A 297 9.57 25.06 -32.97
N ALA A 298 9.21 24.71 -34.21
CA ALA A 298 8.16 23.72 -34.47
C ALA A 298 8.54 22.32 -33.95
N LEU A 299 9.79 21.91 -34.14
CA LEU A 299 10.28 20.61 -33.71
C LEU A 299 10.32 20.51 -32.17
N GLY A 300 10.81 21.54 -31.47
CA GLY A 300 10.77 21.60 -30.01
C GLY A 300 9.34 21.57 -29.44
N GLY A 301 8.42 22.30 -30.08
CA GLY A 301 7.01 22.29 -29.69
C GLY A 301 6.32 20.93 -29.88
N ILE A 302 6.54 20.26 -31.02
CA ILE A 302 5.95 18.94 -31.30
C ILE A 302 6.48 17.88 -30.33
N VAL A 303 7.79 17.88 -30.05
CA VAL A 303 8.40 16.96 -29.09
C VAL A 303 7.82 17.17 -27.69
N THR A 304 7.67 18.42 -27.26
CA THR A 304 7.09 18.73 -25.93
C THR A 304 5.63 18.27 -25.84
N LEU A 305 4.81 18.57 -26.85
CA LEU A 305 3.40 18.21 -26.86
C LEU A 305 3.20 16.69 -26.83
N THR A 306 4.01 15.96 -27.59
CA THR A 306 3.93 14.49 -27.66
C THR A 306 4.46 13.84 -26.38
N HIS A 307 5.49 14.41 -25.77
CA HIS A 307 6.00 14.01 -24.45
C HIS A 307 4.98 14.22 -23.33
N THR A 308 4.44 15.43 -23.22
CA THR A 308 3.41 15.77 -22.22
C THR A 308 2.17 14.91 -22.41
N GLY A 309 1.73 14.74 -23.66
CA GLY A 309 0.57 13.92 -24.00
C GLY A 309 0.76 12.44 -23.62
N SER A 310 1.94 11.87 -23.89
CA SER A 310 2.26 10.49 -23.49
C SER A 310 2.27 10.30 -21.98
N VAL A 311 2.83 11.25 -21.21
CA VAL A 311 2.84 11.22 -19.73
C VAL A 311 1.42 11.28 -19.18
N LEU A 312 0.57 12.15 -19.70
CA LEU A 312 -0.82 12.26 -19.27
C LEU A 312 -1.63 11.00 -19.59
N VAL A 313 -1.46 10.43 -20.79
CA VAL A 313 -2.14 9.20 -21.20
C VAL A 313 -1.69 8.03 -20.33
N VAL A 314 -0.37 7.84 -20.14
CA VAL A 314 0.16 6.79 -19.27
C VAL A 314 -0.30 7.02 -17.83
N GLY A 315 -0.28 8.25 -17.33
CA GLY A 315 -0.78 8.59 -15.99
C GLY A 315 -2.25 8.24 -15.76
N VAL A 316 -3.12 8.54 -16.72
CA VAL A 316 -4.54 8.17 -16.67
C VAL A 316 -4.70 6.66 -16.79
N LEU A 317 -3.96 6.00 -17.67
CA LEU A 317 -3.99 4.54 -17.80
C LEU A 317 -3.52 3.87 -16.51
N THR A 318 -2.48 4.37 -15.85
CA THR A 318 -2.01 3.88 -14.55
C THR A 318 -3.03 4.12 -13.45
N LEU A 319 -3.72 5.27 -13.43
CA LEU A 319 -4.78 5.56 -12.46
C LEU A 319 -6.01 4.66 -12.64
N VAL A 320 -6.35 4.33 -13.89
CA VAL A 320 -7.44 3.38 -14.17
C VAL A 320 -6.98 1.96 -13.86
N ALA A 321 -5.75 1.60 -14.25
CA ALA A 321 -5.17 0.28 -14.02
C ALA A 321 -4.89 0.00 -12.55
N SER A 322 -4.57 1.00 -11.71
CA SER A 322 -4.36 0.80 -10.27
C SER A 322 -5.61 0.35 -9.54
N ARG A 323 -6.80 0.50 -10.15
CA ARG A 323 -8.04 -0.09 -9.66
C ARG A 323 -8.13 -1.59 -9.91
N PHE A 324 -7.24 -2.16 -10.72
CA PHE A 324 -7.31 -3.55 -11.24
C PHE A 324 -5.98 -4.32 -11.22
N LEU A 325 -4.82 -3.66 -11.11
CA LEU A 325 -3.46 -4.23 -11.19
C LEU A 325 -2.57 -3.62 -10.09
N VAL A 326 -1.81 -4.47 -9.39
CA VAL A 326 -0.92 -4.07 -8.28
C VAL A 326 0.34 -3.37 -8.86
N PRO A 327 0.83 -2.28 -8.26
CA PRO A 327 1.99 -1.53 -8.77
C PRO A 327 3.28 -2.35 -8.97
N THR A 328 3.45 -3.45 -8.23
CA THR A 328 4.66 -4.29 -8.22
C THR A 328 4.95 -4.99 -9.56
N ASP A 329 3.93 -5.30 -10.35
CA ASP A 329 4.10 -6.02 -11.63
C ASP A 329 4.24 -5.07 -12.83
N LEU A 330 3.75 -3.83 -12.70
CA LEU A 330 3.70 -2.87 -13.80
C LEU A 330 5.07 -2.20 -14.05
N PHE A 331 5.81 -1.88 -12.99
CA PHE A 331 7.10 -1.19 -13.10
C PHE A 331 8.18 -2.02 -13.83
N PRO A 332 8.39 -3.31 -13.52
CA PRO A 332 9.41 -4.12 -14.21
C PRO A 332 9.09 -4.30 -15.69
N LEU A 333 7.81 -4.46 -16.06
CA LEU A 333 7.40 -4.65 -17.46
C LEU A 333 7.64 -3.39 -18.29
N LEU A 334 7.32 -2.21 -17.75
CA LEU A 334 7.56 -0.92 -18.42
C LEU A 334 9.06 -0.64 -18.58
N GLU A 335 9.88 -1.03 -17.60
CA GLU A 335 11.33 -0.86 -17.65
C GLU A 335 11.98 -1.80 -18.68
N ILE A 336 11.59 -3.07 -18.73
CA ILE A 336 12.04 -4.04 -19.74
C ILE A 336 11.63 -3.58 -21.14
N ALA A 337 10.37 -3.16 -21.33
CA ALA A 337 9.88 -2.67 -22.62
C ALA A 337 10.66 -1.43 -23.09
N SER A 338 10.96 -0.50 -22.17
CA SER A 338 11.74 0.71 -22.46
C SER A 338 13.20 0.37 -22.79
N GLY A 339 13.82 -0.55 -22.05
CA GLY A 339 15.19 -1.02 -22.29
C GLY A 339 15.34 -1.72 -23.64
N LEU A 340 14.41 -2.61 -24.00
CA LEU A 340 14.37 -3.30 -25.29
C LEU A 340 14.19 -2.32 -26.46
N LEU A 341 13.34 -1.30 -26.30
CA LEU A 341 13.12 -0.28 -27.32
C LEU A 341 14.37 0.57 -27.55
N ILE A 342 15.07 0.97 -26.49
CA ILE A 342 16.36 1.68 -26.55
C ILE A 342 17.42 0.83 -27.24
N MET A 343 17.49 -0.47 -26.90
CA MET A 343 18.41 -1.43 -27.51
C MET A 343 18.15 -1.58 -29.02
N ALA A 344 16.89 -1.75 -29.42
CA ALA A 344 16.50 -1.83 -30.84
C ALA A 344 16.87 -0.56 -31.62
N MET A 345 16.71 0.61 -31.01
CA MET A 345 17.14 1.89 -31.58
C MET A 345 18.66 1.96 -31.77
N GLY A 346 19.44 1.53 -30.78
CA GLY A 346 20.91 1.44 -30.85
C GLY A 346 21.38 0.55 -32.01
N ILE A 347 20.76 -0.61 -32.18
CA ILE A 347 21.02 -1.55 -33.29
C ILE A 347 20.69 -0.88 -34.64
N GLY A 348 19.54 -0.21 -34.74
CA GLY A 348 19.12 0.48 -35.96
C GLY A 348 20.09 1.58 -36.39
N LEU A 349 20.58 2.39 -35.46
CA LEU A 349 21.58 3.44 -35.72
C LEU A 349 22.93 2.86 -36.17
N LEU A 350 23.35 1.73 -35.60
CA LEU A 350 24.58 1.04 -35.98
C LEU A 350 24.46 0.44 -37.39
N TYR A 351 23.31 -0.16 -37.70
CA TYR A 351 23.00 -0.76 -39.00
C TYR A 351 22.99 0.28 -40.15
N GLN A 352 22.34 1.43 -39.93
CA GLN A 352 22.30 2.51 -40.92
C GLN A 352 23.70 3.03 -41.24
N ARG A 353 24.57 3.16 -40.24
CA ARG A 353 25.96 3.62 -40.43
C ARG A 353 26.84 2.60 -41.12
N TRP A 354 26.67 1.32 -40.79
CA TRP A 354 27.38 0.23 -41.46
C TRP A 354 27.03 0.13 -42.95
N ARG A 355 25.75 0.28 -43.30
CA ARG A 355 25.30 0.37 -44.71
C ARG A 355 25.92 1.56 -45.44
N GLY A 356 25.97 2.73 -44.80
CA GLY A 356 26.60 3.93 -45.37
C GLY A 356 28.09 3.74 -45.68
N TRP A 357 28.84 3.12 -44.75
CA TRP A 357 30.26 2.83 -44.92
C TRP A 357 30.54 1.83 -46.05
N ARG A 358 29.73 0.76 -46.16
CA ARG A 358 29.79 -0.20 -47.28
C ARG A 358 29.50 0.45 -48.63
N GLY A 359 28.54 1.39 -48.69
CA GLY A 359 28.23 2.14 -49.90
C GLY A 359 29.41 3.00 -50.39
N VAL A 360 30.13 3.66 -49.46
CA VAL A 360 31.33 4.45 -49.79
C VAL A 360 32.49 3.55 -50.26
N GLN A 361 32.66 2.38 -49.66
CA GLN A 361 33.66 1.40 -50.12
C GLN A 361 33.35 0.84 -51.50
N GLN A 362 32.08 0.52 -51.80
CA GLN A 362 31.66 0.08 -53.13
C GLN A 362 31.84 1.17 -54.18
N LYS A 363 31.59 2.44 -53.83
CA LYS A 363 31.81 3.58 -54.74
C LYS A 363 33.30 3.78 -55.05
N ARG A 364 34.16 3.72 -54.02
CA ARG A 364 35.62 3.75 -54.20
C ARG A 364 36.15 2.54 -54.97
N ALA A 365 35.58 1.36 -54.78
CA ALA A 365 35.95 0.16 -55.54
C ALA A 365 35.54 0.27 -57.02
N ARG A 366 34.37 0.85 -57.32
CA ARG A 366 33.93 1.17 -58.68
C ARG A 366 34.80 2.24 -59.33
N GLU A 367 35.06 3.36 -58.66
CA GLU A 367 35.95 4.42 -59.18
C GLU A 367 37.36 3.89 -59.45
N LYS A 368 37.87 2.98 -58.61
CA LYS A 368 39.17 2.33 -58.81
C LYS A 368 39.14 1.33 -59.98
N ALA A 369 38.03 0.61 -60.18
CA ALA A 369 37.84 -0.29 -61.32
C ALA A 369 37.70 0.50 -62.64
N ASP A 370 36.96 1.61 -62.63
CA ASP A 370 36.78 2.51 -63.78
C ASP A 370 38.10 3.21 -64.15
N ALA A 371 38.91 3.61 -63.16
CA ALA A 371 40.25 4.16 -63.39
C ALA A 371 41.24 3.13 -63.97
N ILE A 372 41.12 1.85 -63.59
CA ILE A 372 41.93 0.75 -64.16
C ILE A 372 41.48 0.45 -65.60
N ALA A 373 40.17 0.48 -65.88
CA ALA A 373 39.64 0.30 -67.23
C ALA A 373 40.02 1.46 -68.18
N ALA A 374 40.04 2.71 -67.68
CA ALA A 374 40.47 3.89 -68.44
C ALA A 374 41.97 3.88 -68.77
N ALA A 375 42.81 3.21 -67.97
CA ALA A 375 44.24 3.08 -68.20
C ALA A 375 44.63 2.03 -69.26
N GLN A 376 43.67 1.24 -69.77
CA GLN A 376 43.91 0.14 -70.72
C GLN A 376 43.51 0.45 -72.18
N LEU A 377 43.06 1.68 -72.48
CA LEU A 377 42.73 2.11 -73.85
C LEU A 377 43.92 2.83 -74.51
N PRO A 378 44.34 2.47 -75.75
CA PRO A 378 45.42 3.17 -76.44
C PRO A 378 44.99 4.58 -76.84
N SER A 379 45.72 5.58 -76.36
CA SER A 379 45.55 6.99 -76.72
C SER A 379 46.28 7.32 -78.02
N THR A 380 45.55 7.52 -79.11
CA THR A 380 46.02 8.35 -80.24
C THR A 380 44.86 9.12 -80.86
N VAL A 381 44.75 10.41 -80.54
CA VAL A 381 44.24 11.41 -81.48
C VAL A 381 45.08 12.67 -81.29
N HIS A 382 45.91 12.96 -82.30
CA HIS A 382 46.52 14.26 -82.50
C HIS A 382 45.47 15.26 -82.98
N THR A 383 45.46 16.47 -82.43
CA THR A 383 44.99 17.65 -83.18
C THR A 383 45.91 18.83 -82.90
N GLN A 384 46.55 19.29 -83.99
CA GLN A 384 47.43 20.44 -84.05
C GLN A 384 46.72 21.75 -83.71
N SER A 385 47.49 22.64 -83.10
CA SER A 385 47.22 24.06 -82.92
C SER A 385 47.08 24.79 -84.26
N THR A 386 46.05 25.63 -84.41
CA THR A 386 46.16 27.00 -84.96
C THR A 386 44.88 27.80 -84.66
N ASN A 387 45.05 28.96 -84.02
CA ASN A 387 44.12 30.10 -84.05
C ASN A 387 44.41 30.87 -85.36
N PRO A 388 43.53 31.73 -85.97
CA PRO A 388 42.62 32.65 -85.28
C PRO A 388 41.25 32.95 -85.96
N GLN A 389 40.43 33.73 -85.22
CA GLN A 389 39.26 34.55 -85.62
C GLN A 389 37.83 33.98 -85.39
N PRO A 390 36.88 34.83 -84.92
CA PRO A 390 35.55 34.42 -84.47
C PRO A 390 34.55 34.43 -85.65
N PRO A 391 33.51 33.58 -85.61
CA PRO A 391 32.20 34.19 -85.45
C PRO A 391 31.21 33.36 -84.60
N THR A 392 30.19 34.11 -84.22
CA THR A 392 28.95 33.78 -83.53
C THR A 392 28.18 32.55 -84.03
N ALA A 393 27.43 31.99 -83.07
CA ALA A 393 26.13 31.34 -83.22
C ALA A 393 26.06 29.87 -83.72
N ASN A 394 25.76 29.02 -82.75
CA ASN A 394 24.66 28.05 -82.77
C ASN A 394 24.87 26.66 -83.41
N ARG A 395 24.60 25.64 -82.57
CA ARG A 395 24.27 24.22 -82.83
C ARG A 395 25.07 23.45 -83.89
N GLN A 396 25.90 22.53 -83.40
CA GLN A 396 26.14 21.26 -84.09
C GLN A 396 25.68 20.10 -83.21
N ARG A 397 24.66 19.39 -83.72
CA ARG A 397 24.41 17.97 -83.41
C ARG A 397 25.53 17.16 -84.06
N ILE A 398 26.14 16.25 -83.31
CA ILE A 398 26.96 15.18 -83.87
C ILE A 398 26.13 13.90 -83.76
N SER A 399 25.76 13.36 -84.92
CA SER A 399 25.25 12.00 -85.10
C SER A 399 26.40 11.10 -85.50
N ILE A 400 26.57 9.97 -84.81
CA ILE A 400 27.42 8.86 -85.27
C ILE A 400 26.53 7.62 -85.32
N GLY A 401 26.43 7.04 -86.51
CA GLY A 401 25.71 5.80 -86.79
C GLY A 401 26.61 4.59 -86.57
N ALA A 402 26.08 3.60 -85.85
CA ALA A 402 26.37 2.17 -85.96
C ALA A 402 25.33 1.43 -85.10
N ASP A 403 24.61 0.49 -85.72
CA ASP A 403 23.56 -0.33 -85.11
C ASP A 403 24.13 -1.22 -84.00
N ILE A 404 23.80 -0.90 -82.75
CA ILE A 404 23.95 -1.78 -81.59
C ILE A 404 22.58 -1.83 -80.90
N PRO A 405 21.95 -3.00 -80.69
CA PRO A 405 20.70 -3.08 -79.96
C PRO A 405 20.96 -2.81 -78.47
N VAL A 406 20.89 -1.53 -78.09
CA VAL A 406 20.86 -1.13 -76.69
C VAL A 406 19.43 -1.32 -76.20
N LYS A 407 19.24 -2.28 -75.28
CA LYS A 407 18.02 -2.39 -74.47
C LYS A 407 17.83 -1.06 -73.73
N VAL A 408 16.88 -0.26 -74.22
CA VAL A 408 16.37 0.91 -73.49
C VAL A 408 15.60 0.37 -72.29
N TYR A 409 16.22 0.40 -71.11
CA TYR A 409 15.44 0.51 -69.88
C TYR A 409 15.16 1.99 -69.69
N ASP A 410 13.88 2.36 -69.70
CA ASP A 410 13.40 3.64 -69.18
C ASP A 410 13.70 3.69 -67.68
N ALA A 411 14.95 3.98 -67.34
CA ALA A 411 15.30 4.44 -66.02
C ALA A 411 14.76 5.86 -65.91
N VAL A 412 13.52 5.96 -65.41
CA VAL A 412 12.95 7.17 -64.83
C VAL A 412 14.06 7.90 -64.08
N LEU A 413 14.46 9.05 -64.60
CA LEU A 413 15.30 10.01 -63.90
C LEU A 413 14.54 10.40 -62.62
N ALA A 414 14.80 9.68 -61.53
CA ALA A 414 14.57 10.22 -60.21
C ALA A 414 15.42 11.49 -60.13
N PRO A 415 14.85 12.65 -59.79
CA PRO A 415 15.61 13.88 -59.72
C PRO A 415 16.75 13.68 -58.72
N GLU A 416 17.99 13.96 -59.15
CA GLU A 416 19.12 14.06 -58.24
C GLU A 416 18.73 14.99 -57.10
N ALA A 417 18.66 14.44 -55.88
CA ALA A 417 18.40 15.20 -54.68
C ALA A 417 19.60 16.11 -54.41
N GLY A 418 19.54 17.34 -54.93
CA GLY A 418 20.29 18.46 -54.36
C GLY A 418 19.98 18.58 -52.86
N PRO A 419 20.86 19.22 -52.05
CA PRO A 419 20.73 19.25 -50.59
C PRO A 419 19.34 19.75 -50.17
N GLY A 420 18.50 18.81 -49.73
CA GLY A 420 17.05 18.95 -49.69
C GLY A 420 16.53 19.99 -48.69
N MET A 421 15.54 20.77 -49.12
CA MET A 421 14.72 21.60 -48.24
C MET A 421 13.88 20.71 -47.32
N ILE A 422 13.74 21.12 -46.05
CA ILE A 422 13.01 20.38 -45.02
C ILE A 422 11.52 20.27 -45.37
N GLN A 423 11.00 19.04 -45.46
CA GLN A 423 9.57 18.79 -45.62
C GLN A 423 8.88 18.75 -44.25
N TRP A 424 7.82 19.53 -44.07
CA TRP A 424 7.06 19.61 -42.81
C TRP A 424 6.55 18.25 -42.31
N ARG A 425 6.23 17.33 -43.22
CA ARG A 425 5.79 15.96 -42.89
C ARG A 425 6.88 15.16 -42.20
N SER A 426 8.13 15.27 -42.65
CA SER A 426 9.27 14.63 -41.99
C SER A 426 9.55 15.24 -40.61
N LEU A 427 9.34 16.53 -40.44
CA LEU A 427 9.53 17.23 -39.16
C LEU A 427 8.52 16.78 -38.10
N VAL A 428 7.25 16.63 -38.49
CA VAL A 428 6.19 16.15 -37.60
C VAL A 428 6.43 14.70 -37.18
N GLY A 429 6.76 13.81 -38.12
CA GLY A 429 7.07 12.40 -37.81
C GLY A 429 8.29 12.26 -36.88
N LEU A 430 9.31 13.08 -37.09
CA LEU A 430 10.49 13.12 -36.22
C LEU A 430 10.16 13.61 -34.81
N GLY A 431 9.34 14.66 -34.71
CA GLY A 431 8.92 15.24 -33.44
C GLY A 431 8.07 14.27 -32.61
N ILE A 432 7.13 13.56 -33.25
CA ILE A 432 6.29 12.54 -32.58
C ILE A 432 7.15 11.39 -32.06
N SER A 433 8.08 10.87 -32.87
CA SER A 433 8.96 9.77 -32.44
C SER A 433 9.87 10.17 -31.27
N GLY A 434 10.29 11.44 -31.20
CA GLY A 434 11.13 11.96 -30.12
C GLY A 434 10.41 12.23 -28.81
N GLY A 435 9.09 12.46 -28.83
CA GLY A 435 8.29 12.73 -27.64
C GLY A 435 7.39 11.57 -27.20
N LEU A 436 7.26 10.47 -27.95
CA LEU A 436 6.35 9.37 -27.57
C LEU A 436 6.75 8.63 -26.27
N VAL A 437 8.02 8.71 -25.86
CA VAL A 437 8.52 8.06 -24.65
C VAL A 437 8.37 9.02 -23.47
N PRO A 438 7.52 8.72 -22.47
CA PRO A 438 7.35 9.55 -21.27
C PRO A 438 8.56 9.42 -20.35
N CYS A 439 8.87 10.46 -19.58
CA CYS A 439 9.94 10.39 -18.58
C CYS A 439 9.41 9.82 -17.25
N PRO A 440 10.22 8.99 -16.55
CA PRO A 440 9.84 8.45 -15.25
C PRO A 440 9.61 9.57 -14.21
N ASP A 441 10.36 10.68 -14.29
CA ASP A 441 10.25 11.82 -13.37
C ASP A 441 8.86 12.49 -13.39
N ALA A 442 8.28 12.70 -14.59
CA ALA A 442 6.96 13.32 -14.71
C ALA A 442 5.83 12.37 -14.31
N ILE A 443 6.02 11.07 -14.47
CA ILE A 443 5.11 10.04 -13.96
C ILE A 443 5.17 10.02 -12.42
N ALA A 444 6.36 10.12 -11.81
CA ALA A 444 6.52 10.16 -10.36
C ALA A 444 5.82 11.37 -9.74
N ILE A 445 5.97 12.57 -10.31
CA ILE A 445 5.26 13.79 -9.86
C ILE A 445 3.75 13.59 -9.89
N LEU A 446 3.22 12.96 -10.94
CA LEU A 446 1.80 12.67 -11.06
C LEU A 446 1.32 11.67 -10.00
N LEU A 447 2.07 10.59 -9.79
CA LEU A 447 1.71 9.53 -8.83
C LEU A 447 1.76 10.05 -7.38
N VAL A 448 2.77 10.85 -7.02
CA VAL A 448 2.83 11.50 -5.70
C VAL A 448 1.65 12.44 -5.51
N ALA A 449 1.31 13.24 -6.53
CA ALA A 449 0.13 14.12 -6.47
C ALA A 449 -1.20 13.35 -6.34
N VAL A 450 -1.28 12.16 -6.92
CA VAL A 450 -2.41 11.24 -6.75
C VAL A 450 -2.44 10.66 -5.33
N ALA A 451 -1.29 10.24 -4.79
CA ALA A 451 -1.18 9.68 -3.44
C ALA A 451 -1.61 10.66 -2.34
N ILE A 452 -1.34 11.96 -2.53
CA ILE A 452 -1.77 13.03 -1.61
C ILE A 452 -3.16 13.61 -1.95
N ASN A 453 -3.89 13.01 -2.89
CA ASN A 453 -5.21 13.46 -3.38
C ASN A 453 -5.24 14.91 -3.91
N ARG A 454 -4.16 15.38 -4.54
CA ARG A 454 -4.02 16.73 -5.13
C ARG A 454 -3.74 16.68 -6.63
N ILE A 455 -4.62 16.02 -7.38
CA ILE A 455 -4.48 15.78 -8.82
C ILE A 455 -4.25 17.08 -9.62
N MET A 456 -4.99 18.15 -9.29
CA MET A 456 -4.86 19.43 -9.99
C MET A 456 -3.48 20.09 -9.80
N LEU A 457 -2.89 19.93 -8.60
CA LEU A 457 -1.53 20.39 -8.33
C LEU A 457 -0.53 19.60 -9.18
N GLY A 458 -0.63 18.27 -9.19
CA GLY A 458 0.21 17.40 -10.03
C GLY A 458 0.14 17.76 -11.52
N LEU A 459 -1.06 17.94 -12.06
CA LEU A 459 -1.26 18.36 -13.46
C LEU A 459 -0.63 19.73 -13.75
N SER A 460 -0.76 20.70 -12.83
CA SER A 460 -0.17 22.03 -12.99
C SER A 460 1.37 21.99 -12.99
N LEU A 461 1.97 21.15 -12.13
CA LEU A 461 3.41 20.94 -12.09
C LEU A 461 3.90 20.28 -13.38
N ILE A 462 3.24 19.25 -13.89
CA ILE A 462 3.62 18.58 -15.15
C ILE A 462 3.58 19.54 -16.34
N LEU A 463 2.57 20.42 -16.41
CA LEU A 463 2.50 21.44 -17.45
C LEU A 463 3.65 22.45 -17.33
N SER A 464 4.00 22.87 -16.11
CA SER A 464 5.13 23.77 -15.87
C SER A 464 6.47 23.12 -16.25
N PHE A 465 6.69 21.88 -15.81
CA PHE A 465 7.84 21.06 -16.19
C PHE A 465 7.98 20.96 -17.72
N SER A 466 6.88 20.67 -18.41
CA SER A 466 6.86 20.54 -19.86
C SER A 466 7.15 21.86 -20.58
N LEU A 467 6.72 22.99 -20.02
CA LEU A 467 7.06 24.31 -20.54
C LEU A 467 8.57 24.58 -20.45
N GLY A 468 9.20 24.22 -19.33
CA GLY A 468 10.65 24.36 -19.14
C GLY A 468 11.46 23.55 -20.15
N LEU A 469 11.02 22.30 -20.37
CA LEU A 469 11.56 21.41 -21.40
C LEU A 469 11.42 22.01 -22.81
N ALA A 470 10.28 22.63 -23.13
CA ALA A 470 10.06 23.25 -24.44
C ALA A 470 11.03 24.41 -24.69
N VAL A 471 11.17 25.30 -23.70
CA VAL A 471 12.03 26.50 -23.80
C VAL A 471 13.46 26.09 -24.12
N ILE A 472 14.01 25.11 -23.40
CA ILE A 472 15.40 24.72 -23.58
C ILE A 472 15.65 23.97 -24.90
N LEU A 473 14.71 23.13 -25.35
CA LEU A 473 14.84 22.44 -26.64
C LEU A 473 14.80 23.42 -27.82
N ILE A 474 13.93 24.43 -27.73
CA ILE A 474 13.88 25.51 -28.72
C ILE A 474 15.18 26.32 -28.68
N ALA A 475 15.69 26.66 -27.49
CA ALA A 475 16.93 27.40 -27.31
C ALA A 475 18.15 26.64 -27.90
N ILE A 476 18.29 25.33 -27.62
CA ILE A 476 19.32 24.47 -28.19
C ILE A 476 19.19 24.44 -29.72
N GLY A 477 17.98 24.22 -30.24
CA GLY A 477 17.72 24.20 -31.68
C GLY A 477 18.10 25.50 -32.37
N LEU A 478 17.78 26.65 -31.76
CA LEU A 478 18.17 27.98 -32.26
C LEU A 478 19.67 28.20 -32.20
N ALA A 479 20.32 27.83 -31.10
CA ALA A 479 21.77 27.91 -30.92
C ALA A 479 22.51 27.09 -31.97
N MET A 480 22.04 25.88 -32.28
CA MET A 480 22.63 25.03 -33.32
C MET A 480 22.46 25.60 -34.73
N VAL A 481 21.29 26.19 -35.03
CA VAL A 481 21.05 26.85 -36.32
C VAL A 481 21.95 28.08 -36.50
N GLN A 482 22.23 28.84 -35.42
CA GLN A 482 23.17 29.97 -35.45
C GLN A 482 24.65 29.53 -35.51
N SER A 483 25.02 28.46 -34.78
CA SER A 483 26.40 27.97 -34.67
C SER A 483 26.99 27.52 -36.01
N ARG A 484 26.16 27.16 -37.00
CA ARG A 484 26.60 26.90 -38.38
C ARG A 484 27.39 28.08 -39.01
N ARG A 485 27.13 29.33 -38.60
CA ARG A 485 27.89 30.50 -39.08
C ARG A 485 29.30 30.58 -38.47
N LEU A 486 29.51 29.95 -37.32
CA LEU A 486 30.78 29.91 -36.58
C LEU A 486 31.62 28.66 -36.94
N LEU A 487 30.97 27.51 -37.14
CA LEU A 487 31.62 26.22 -37.44
C LEU A 487 32.21 26.13 -38.86
N GLY A 488 31.78 26.99 -39.79
CA GLY A 488 32.40 27.09 -41.13
C GLY A 488 33.86 27.56 -41.13
N ARG A 489 34.45 27.88 -39.96
CA ARG A 489 35.85 28.27 -39.79
C ARG A 489 36.78 27.14 -39.35
N PHE A 490 36.27 25.96 -39.00
CA PHE A 490 37.08 24.86 -38.46
C PHE A 490 36.95 23.57 -39.30
N ASN A 491 37.88 23.37 -40.25
CA ASN A 491 37.95 22.20 -41.14
C ASN A 491 38.34 20.86 -40.45
N GLN A 492 38.61 20.86 -39.14
CA GLN A 492 39.06 19.65 -38.42
C GLN A 492 37.92 18.77 -37.88
N VAL A 493 36.69 19.31 -37.76
CA VAL A 493 35.54 18.58 -37.19
C VAL A 493 35.02 17.48 -38.13
N GLU A 494 35.16 17.66 -39.45
CA GLU A 494 34.75 16.66 -40.44
C GLU A 494 35.53 15.34 -40.34
N ARG A 495 36.75 15.38 -39.77
CA ARG A 495 37.62 14.21 -39.62
C ARG A 495 37.15 13.24 -38.52
N PHE A 496 36.47 13.76 -37.49
CA PHE A 496 36.07 12.99 -36.30
C PHE A 496 34.56 12.71 -36.23
N ALA A 497 33.76 13.38 -37.07
CA ALA A 497 32.31 13.19 -37.13
C ALA A 497 31.83 11.73 -37.29
N PRO A 498 32.50 10.85 -38.07
CA PRO A 498 32.11 9.44 -38.17
C PRO A 498 32.35 8.65 -36.87
N ALA A 499 33.46 8.93 -36.17
CA ALA A 499 33.84 8.23 -34.94
C ALA A 499 32.92 8.60 -33.77
N ILE A 500 32.62 9.90 -33.61
CA ILE A 500 31.70 10.42 -32.59
C ILE A 500 30.29 9.83 -32.79
N SER A 501 29.88 9.69 -34.05
CA SER A 501 28.60 9.10 -34.41
C SER A 501 28.50 7.62 -34.03
N VAL A 502 29.50 6.80 -34.34
CA VAL A 502 29.51 5.37 -33.96
C VAL A 502 29.56 5.21 -32.44
N LEU A 503 30.38 6.00 -31.74
CA LEU A 503 30.48 6.00 -30.28
C LEU A 503 29.13 6.29 -29.62
N SER A 504 28.35 7.25 -30.15
CA SER A 504 27.00 7.56 -29.63
C SER A 504 26.02 6.38 -29.76
N ALA A 505 26.07 5.60 -30.84
CA ALA A 505 25.20 4.42 -30.98
C ALA A 505 25.62 3.27 -30.05
N LEU A 506 26.92 3.11 -29.79
CA LEU A 506 27.43 2.09 -28.87
C LEU A 506 27.04 2.41 -27.42
N ILE A 507 27.13 3.67 -27.00
CA ILE A 507 26.71 4.11 -25.65
C ILE A 507 25.22 3.85 -25.43
N VAL A 508 24.39 4.21 -26.41
CA VAL A 508 22.95 3.94 -26.41
C VAL A 508 22.65 2.46 -26.26
N LEU A 509 23.33 1.63 -27.05
CA LEU A 509 23.11 0.19 -27.06
C LEU A 509 23.49 -0.43 -25.72
N ALA A 510 24.62 0.02 -25.14
CA ALA A 510 25.08 -0.40 -23.84
C ALA A 510 24.11 0.01 -22.72
N LEU A 511 23.55 1.22 -22.78
CA LEU A 511 22.58 1.70 -21.79
C LEU A 511 21.27 0.91 -21.86
N GLY A 512 20.74 0.66 -23.06
CA GLY A 512 19.54 -0.17 -23.24
C GLY A 512 19.74 -1.61 -22.78
N ALA A 513 20.92 -2.18 -23.03
CA ALA A 513 21.29 -3.51 -22.55
C ALA A 513 21.44 -3.56 -21.02
N ALA A 514 22.05 -2.54 -20.40
CA ALA A 514 22.24 -2.47 -18.95
C ALA A 514 20.92 -2.37 -18.18
N LEU A 515 20.00 -1.50 -18.63
CA LEU A 515 18.65 -1.37 -18.04
C LEU A 515 17.89 -2.69 -18.14
N THR A 516 17.84 -3.29 -19.34
CA THR A 516 17.15 -4.58 -19.55
C THR A 516 17.75 -5.69 -18.68
N TRP A 517 19.08 -5.75 -18.59
CA TRP A 517 19.79 -6.79 -17.84
C TRP A 517 19.57 -6.68 -16.33
N ASN A 518 19.57 -5.46 -15.78
CA ASN A 518 19.38 -5.25 -14.35
C ASN A 518 17.96 -5.63 -13.92
N THR A 519 16.94 -5.26 -14.71
CA THR A 519 15.54 -5.62 -14.43
C THR A 519 15.28 -7.12 -14.62
N VAL A 520 15.87 -7.76 -15.64
CA VAL A 520 15.73 -9.22 -15.84
C VAL A 520 16.38 -10.03 -14.72
N ARG A 521 17.53 -9.58 -14.18
CA ARG A 521 18.13 -10.18 -12.97
C ARG A 521 17.27 -9.96 -11.73
N GLY A 522 16.78 -8.75 -11.52
CA GLY A 522 15.95 -8.41 -10.36
C GLY A 522 14.58 -9.08 -10.36
N ALA A 523 14.07 -9.46 -11.53
CA ALA A 523 12.75 -10.09 -11.70
C ALA A 523 12.78 -11.63 -11.82
N GLY A 524 13.92 -12.29 -11.59
CA GLY A 524 13.99 -13.76 -11.43
C GLY A 524 13.77 -14.62 -12.68
N TYR A 525 13.75 -14.05 -13.90
CA TYR A 525 13.41 -14.80 -15.13
C TYR A 525 14.48 -15.77 -15.64
N LEU A 526 15.70 -15.78 -15.07
CA LEU A 526 16.82 -16.58 -15.58
C LEU A 526 17.30 -17.73 -14.66
N THR A 527 16.64 -17.98 -13.53
CA THR A 527 17.00 -19.08 -12.61
C THR A 527 15.98 -20.22 -12.68
N GLN A 528 15.89 -20.87 -13.85
CA GLN A 528 15.48 -22.29 -13.92
C GLN A 528 16.74 -23.15 -13.98
N ALA A 529 17.36 -23.36 -12.83
CA ALA A 529 18.15 -24.56 -12.57
C ALA A 529 17.42 -25.32 -11.48
N ALA A 530 16.41 -26.07 -11.90
CA ALA A 530 15.62 -26.93 -11.04
C ALA A 530 16.56 -27.94 -10.37
N VAL A 531 16.68 -27.83 -9.05
CA VAL A 531 17.06 -28.93 -8.18
C VAL A 531 15.98 -30.01 -8.35
N THR A 532 16.25 -30.98 -9.21
CA THR A 532 15.55 -32.27 -9.20
C THR A 532 16.03 -33.05 -7.98
N ALA A 533 15.48 -32.73 -6.82
CA ALA A 533 15.34 -33.70 -5.74
C ALA A 533 13.91 -34.24 -5.85
N VAL A 534 13.76 -35.35 -6.58
CA VAL A 534 12.59 -36.22 -6.44
C VAL A 534 12.68 -36.78 -5.02
N ALA A 535 12.11 -36.07 -4.05
CA ALA A 535 11.73 -36.68 -2.80
C ALA A 535 10.53 -37.57 -3.13
N GLU A 536 10.71 -38.88 -3.01
CA GLU A 536 9.60 -39.83 -2.99
C GLU A 536 8.49 -39.25 -2.10
N LYS A 537 7.24 -39.16 -2.60
CA LYS A 537 6.08 -38.82 -1.77
C LYS A 537 6.07 -39.81 -0.60
N PRO A 538 6.42 -39.39 0.64
CA PRO A 538 6.26 -40.30 1.75
C PRO A 538 4.75 -40.53 1.86
N SER A 539 4.33 -41.80 1.87
CA SER A 539 2.96 -42.14 2.18
C SER A 539 2.63 -41.51 3.53
N LEU A 540 1.84 -40.44 3.50
CA LEU A 540 1.35 -39.74 4.69
C LEU A 540 0.24 -40.59 5.33
N ILE A 541 0.57 -41.82 5.73
CA ILE A 541 -0.25 -42.56 6.67
C ILE A 541 -0.01 -41.89 8.02
N LEU A 542 -0.73 -40.80 8.29
CA LEU A 542 -1.06 -40.43 9.65
C LEU A 542 -1.85 -41.62 10.20
N LYS A 543 -1.15 -42.54 10.89
CA LYS A 543 -1.79 -43.65 11.60
C LYS A 543 -2.87 -43.03 12.47
N GLN A 544 -4.12 -43.39 12.16
CA GLN A 544 -5.36 -42.87 12.70
C GLN A 544 -5.17 -42.21 14.07
N THR A 545 -5.27 -40.89 14.09
CA THR A 545 -5.68 -40.17 15.28
C THR A 545 -7.02 -40.76 15.70
N LYS A 546 -7.23 -40.96 17.01
CA LYS A 546 -8.42 -41.59 17.60
C LYS A 546 -9.69 -41.22 16.81
N PRO A 547 -10.59 -42.16 16.45
CA PRO A 547 -11.79 -41.84 15.70
C PRO A 547 -12.69 -40.95 16.56
N ALA A 548 -12.63 -39.63 16.35
CA ALA A 548 -13.59 -38.68 16.85
C ALA A 548 -14.60 -38.37 15.73
N ALA A 549 -15.87 -38.70 16.02
CA ALA A 549 -17.08 -38.48 15.21
C ALA A 549 -17.23 -39.29 13.90
N SER A 550 -18.48 -39.70 13.63
CA SER A 550 -18.96 -40.24 12.36
C SER A 550 -18.94 -39.15 11.27
N PHE A 551 -17.76 -38.72 10.84
CA PHE A 551 -17.63 -37.76 9.74
C PHE A 551 -17.68 -38.51 8.39
N SER A 552 -18.62 -38.12 7.53
CA SER A 552 -18.73 -38.61 6.16
C SER A 552 -18.80 -37.44 5.18
N LEU A 553 -18.10 -37.56 4.04
CA LEU A 553 -18.21 -36.60 2.95
C LEU A 553 -19.59 -36.62 2.27
N ASP A 554 -20.37 -37.69 2.45
CA ASP A 554 -21.67 -37.84 1.79
C ASP A 554 -22.79 -37.02 2.44
N THR A 555 -22.64 -36.71 3.73
CA THR A 555 -23.62 -35.90 4.48
C THR A 555 -23.13 -34.48 4.74
N THR A 556 -21.87 -34.19 4.44
CA THR A 556 -21.23 -32.91 4.74
C THR A 556 -21.22 -32.01 3.51
N HIS A 557 -21.44 -30.72 3.71
CA HIS A 557 -21.24 -29.67 2.71
C HIS A 557 -19.99 -28.84 3.02
N ILE A 558 -19.50 -28.13 2.02
CA ILE A 558 -18.48 -27.10 2.16
C ILE A 558 -19.16 -25.78 1.84
N ILE A 559 -19.11 -24.86 2.79
CA ILE A 559 -19.55 -23.48 2.61
C ILE A 559 -18.34 -22.61 2.24
N TYR A 560 -18.51 -21.68 1.32
CA TYR A 560 -17.41 -20.88 0.79
C TYR A 560 -17.93 -19.59 0.14
N VAL A 561 -17.02 -18.65 -0.12
CA VAL A 561 -17.34 -17.34 -0.70
C VAL A 561 -16.96 -17.31 -2.18
N VAL A 562 -17.81 -16.72 -3.01
CA VAL A 562 -17.59 -16.56 -4.45
C VAL A 562 -17.74 -15.09 -4.83
N LEU A 563 -16.80 -14.59 -5.64
CA LEU A 563 -16.97 -13.32 -6.34
C LEU A 563 -17.83 -13.55 -7.59
N ASP A 564 -19.08 -13.12 -7.53
CA ASP A 564 -20.07 -13.29 -8.60
C ASP A 564 -19.74 -12.49 -9.87
N GLU A 565 -20.61 -12.55 -10.87
CA GLU A 565 -20.43 -11.84 -12.14
C GLU A 565 -20.56 -10.32 -12.01
N GLN A 566 -21.28 -9.83 -10.98
CA GLN A 566 -21.36 -8.41 -10.65
C GLN A 566 -20.15 -7.90 -9.85
N GLY A 567 -19.23 -8.80 -9.47
CA GLY A 567 -18.08 -8.44 -8.65
C GLY A 567 -18.42 -8.32 -7.16
N MET A 568 -19.49 -8.97 -6.71
CA MET A 568 -19.93 -8.98 -5.33
C MET A 568 -19.64 -10.35 -4.70
N TYR A 569 -19.19 -10.35 -3.45
CA TYR A 569 -18.97 -11.60 -2.73
C TYR A 569 -20.31 -12.18 -2.26
N GLN A 570 -20.52 -13.46 -2.49
CA GLN A 570 -21.71 -14.19 -2.07
C GLN A 570 -21.31 -15.52 -1.45
N LEU A 571 -22.15 -16.03 -0.56
CA LEU A 571 -21.99 -17.32 0.08
C LEU A 571 -22.57 -18.42 -0.80
N TYR A 572 -21.83 -19.52 -0.92
CA TYR A 572 -22.22 -20.73 -1.64
C TYR A 572 -22.01 -21.95 -0.77
N SER A 573 -22.76 -23.01 -1.05
CA SER A 573 -22.63 -24.32 -0.42
C SER A 573 -22.54 -25.40 -1.50
N VAL A 574 -21.68 -26.39 -1.30
CA VAL A 574 -21.50 -27.52 -2.23
C VAL A 574 -21.35 -28.83 -1.44
N PRO A 575 -21.90 -29.97 -1.89
CA PRO A 575 -21.64 -31.26 -1.25
C PRO A 575 -20.13 -31.56 -1.20
N ALA A 576 -19.62 -32.03 -0.05
CA ALA A 576 -18.21 -32.27 0.14
C ALA A 576 -17.68 -33.43 -0.71
N ASN A 577 -18.53 -34.39 -1.09
CA ASN A 577 -18.22 -35.43 -2.08
C ASN A 577 -18.20 -34.90 -3.54
N GLY A 578 -18.55 -33.63 -3.76
CA GLY A 578 -18.65 -33.00 -5.07
C GLY A 578 -20.08 -33.03 -5.60
N GLY A 579 -20.45 -32.03 -6.41
CA GLY A 579 -21.80 -31.89 -6.91
C GLY A 579 -22.08 -30.47 -7.41
N THR A 580 -23.36 -30.13 -7.52
CA THR A 580 -23.78 -28.78 -7.92
C THR A 580 -23.73 -27.84 -6.72
N ALA A 581 -23.02 -26.74 -6.86
CA ALA A 581 -23.01 -25.67 -5.88
C ALA A 581 -24.35 -24.91 -5.88
N VAL A 582 -24.81 -24.52 -4.69
CA VAL A 582 -26.02 -23.72 -4.48
C VAL A 582 -25.61 -22.39 -3.89
N GLN A 583 -26.07 -21.29 -4.49
CA GLN A 583 -25.91 -19.96 -3.95
C GLN A 583 -26.80 -19.81 -2.70
N VAL A 584 -26.18 -19.45 -1.58
CA VAL A 584 -26.85 -19.26 -0.29
C VAL A 584 -27.35 -17.81 -0.17
N THR A 585 -26.52 -16.81 -0.48
CA THR A 585 -26.90 -15.39 -0.31
C THR A 585 -27.17 -14.70 -1.64
N GLN A 586 -28.13 -13.77 -1.65
CA GLN A 586 -28.41 -12.85 -2.74
C GLN A 586 -28.36 -11.39 -2.26
N ALA A 587 -27.27 -11.02 -1.58
CA ALA A 587 -27.09 -9.69 -1.04
C ALA A 587 -26.82 -8.70 -2.19
N PRO A 588 -27.59 -7.61 -2.39
CA PRO A 588 -27.42 -6.70 -3.52
C PRO A 588 -26.03 -6.06 -3.60
N TYR A 589 -25.39 -5.86 -2.44
CA TYR A 589 -24.04 -5.32 -2.32
C TYR A 589 -23.00 -6.37 -1.88
N GLY A 590 -23.35 -7.65 -1.92
CA GLY A 590 -22.50 -8.75 -1.47
C GLY A 590 -22.38 -8.85 0.06
N ILE A 591 -21.53 -9.78 0.50
CA ILE A 591 -21.22 -10.04 1.89
C ILE A 591 -19.75 -9.72 2.18
N TRP A 592 -19.43 -9.35 3.42
CA TRP A 592 -18.06 -9.08 3.86
C TRP A 592 -17.35 -10.35 4.33
N ASN A 593 -17.96 -11.05 5.29
CA ASN A 593 -17.45 -12.28 5.89
C ASN A 593 -18.62 -13.11 6.44
N TYR A 594 -18.32 -14.32 6.89
CA TYR A 594 -19.28 -15.19 7.56
C TYR A 594 -18.62 -15.98 8.70
N ALA A 595 -19.43 -16.53 9.59
CA ALA A 595 -19.01 -17.39 10.68
C ALA A 595 -20.03 -18.50 10.92
N LEU A 596 -19.54 -19.71 11.20
CA LEU A 596 -20.39 -20.85 11.56
C LEU A 596 -20.50 -20.99 13.07
N ALA A 597 -21.69 -21.34 13.53
CA ALA A 597 -21.90 -21.80 14.89
C ALA A 597 -21.25 -23.17 15.11
N PRO A 598 -20.81 -23.49 16.35
CA PRO A 598 -20.22 -24.79 16.69
C PRO A 598 -21.10 -26.01 16.38
N ASN A 599 -22.43 -25.80 16.28
CA ASN A 599 -23.40 -26.83 15.94
C ASN A 599 -23.59 -27.05 14.43
N ASP A 600 -22.83 -26.36 13.59
CA ASP A 600 -22.86 -26.38 12.12
C ASP A 600 -24.25 -26.07 11.49
N ARG A 601 -25.21 -25.56 12.27
CA ARG A 601 -26.59 -25.28 11.83
C ARG A 601 -26.88 -23.81 11.56
N ARG A 602 -26.17 -22.93 12.24
CA ARG A 602 -26.36 -21.48 12.13
C ARG A 602 -25.13 -20.85 11.51
N VAL A 603 -25.35 -19.95 10.56
CA VAL A 603 -24.30 -19.15 9.94
C VAL A 603 -24.67 -17.69 10.07
N VAL A 604 -23.78 -16.90 10.66
CA VAL A 604 -23.90 -15.44 10.66
C VAL A 604 -23.06 -14.89 9.53
N PHE A 605 -23.60 -13.99 8.73
CA PHE A 605 -22.85 -13.30 7.69
C PHE A 605 -23.13 -11.80 7.71
N ALA A 606 -22.13 -11.02 7.34
CA ALA A 606 -22.25 -9.57 7.26
C ALA A 606 -22.63 -9.16 5.83
N ALA A 607 -23.86 -8.67 5.63
CA ALA A 607 -24.36 -8.21 4.34
C ALA A 607 -24.09 -6.71 4.17
N LEU A 608 -23.46 -6.34 3.06
CA LEU A 608 -23.13 -4.94 2.78
C LEU A 608 -24.38 -4.15 2.38
N ARG A 609 -24.38 -2.86 2.74
CA ARG A 609 -25.41 -1.88 2.43
C ARG A 609 -24.91 -0.84 1.41
N ALA A 610 -25.83 -0.09 0.83
CA ALA A 610 -25.53 0.93 -0.18
C ALA A 610 -24.62 2.05 0.32
N ASP A 611 -24.65 2.35 1.62
CA ASP A 611 -23.88 3.39 2.30
C ASP A 611 -22.47 2.93 2.71
N ARG A 612 -22.04 1.73 2.27
CA ARG A 612 -20.80 1.04 2.69
C ARG A 612 -20.83 0.51 4.12
N GLY A 613 -21.97 0.57 4.80
CA GLY A 613 -22.21 -0.13 6.07
C GLY A 613 -22.47 -1.62 5.84
N SER A 614 -22.71 -2.35 6.93
CA SER A 614 -23.09 -3.76 6.86
C SER A 614 -23.91 -4.18 8.06
N ASP A 615 -24.91 -5.03 7.80
CA ASP A 615 -25.78 -5.63 8.81
C ASP A 615 -25.43 -7.09 9.02
N LEU A 616 -25.71 -7.62 10.20
CA LEU A 616 -25.55 -9.05 10.48
C LEU A 616 -26.84 -9.79 10.14
N TRP A 617 -26.70 -10.86 9.36
CA TRP A 617 -27.78 -11.75 8.98
C TRP A 617 -27.52 -13.16 9.51
N LEU A 618 -28.59 -13.86 9.84
CA LEU A 618 -28.56 -15.26 10.27
C LEU A 618 -29.16 -16.13 9.17
N TRP A 619 -28.44 -17.20 8.82
CA TRP A 619 -28.90 -18.28 7.98
C TRP A 619 -28.96 -19.58 8.79
N ASP A 620 -30.11 -20.25 8.76
CA ASP A 620 -30.25 -21.62 9.27
C ASP A 620 -30.04 -22.61 8.11
N SER A 621 -28.99 -23.41 8.19
CA SER A 621 -28.62 -24.35 7.13
C SER A 621 -29.58 -25.53 7.01
N SER A 622 -30.35 -25.83 8.06
CA SER A 622 -31.28 -26.97 8.10
C SER A 622 -32.64 -26.64 7.47
N THR A 623 -33.12 -25.41 7.65
CA THR A 623 -34.40 -24.94 7.06
C THR A 623 -34.19 -24.15 5.77
N GLY A 624 -32.99 -23.61 5.57
CA GLY A 624 -32.68 -22.66 4.50
C GLY A 624 -33.16 -21.23 4.78
N GLU A 625 -33.77 -20.98 5.94
CA GLU A 625 -34.33 -19.68 6.30
C GLU A 625 -33.24 -18.64 6.56
N GLN A 626 -33.46 -17.41 6.09
CA GLN A 626 -32.60 -16.26 6.35
C GLN A 626 -33.40 -15.15 7.00
N ARG A 627 -32.82 -14.52 8.02
CA ARG A 627 -33.39 -13.33 8.67
C ARG A 627 -32.31 -12.34 9.06
N LEU A 628 -32.68 -11.06 9.09
CA LEU A 628 -31.85 -10.02 9.70
C LEU A 628 -31.65 -10.36 11.18
N LEU A 629 -30.38 -10.44 11.60
CA LEU A 629 -30.02 -10.68 13.00
C LEU A 629 -29.88 -9.36 13.74
N LEU A 630 -29.11 -8.44 13.19
CA LEU A 630 -28.84 -7.13 13.78
C LEU A 630 -28.66 -6.09 12.66
N ALA A 631 -29.48 -5.03 12.74
CA ALA A 631 -29.31 -3.85 11.90
C ALA A 631 -28.22 -2.95 12.51
N CYS A 632 -27.31 -2.45 11.67
CA CYS A 632 -26.23 -1.58 12.10
C CYS A 632 -26.28 -0.25 11.32
N PRO A 633 -27.21 0.64 11.68
CA PRO A 633 -27.31 1.95 11.04
C PRO A 633 -26.02 2.74 11.30
N GLU A 634 -25.56 3.48 10.29
CA GLU A 634 -24.34 4.31 10.37
C GLU A 634 -23.09 3.55 10.85
N ALA A 635 -23.09 2.22 10.71
CA ALA A 635 -21.97 1.37 11.04
C ALA A 635 -21.82 0.21 10.05
N ALA A 636 -20.65 -0.41 10.07
CA ALA A 636 -20.35 -1.69 9.44
C ALA A 636 -20.09 -2.73 10.53
N CYS A 637 -21.08 -3.61 10.75
CA CYS A 637 -20.93 -4.78 11.61
C CYS A 637 -20.39 -5.97 10.81
N ARG A 638 -19.28 -6.57 11.26
CA ARG A 638 -18.54 -7.59 10.53
C ARG A 638 -17.75 -8.51 11.46
N ASN A 639 -17.05 -9.49 10.88
CA ASN A 639 -16.11 -10.38 11.60
C ASN A 639 -16.69 -11.02 12.87
N ALA A 640 -17.98 -11.38 12.83
CA ALA A 640 -18.62 -12.10 13.92
C ALA A 640 -17.94 -13.44 14.19
N THR A 641 -17.88 -13.84 15.47
CA THR A 641 -17.38 -15.13 15.94
C THR A 641 -18.35 -15.67 16.98
N PHE A 642 -18.68 -16.96 16.88
CA PHE A 642 -19.57 -17.60 17.86
C PHE A 642 -18.80 -17.96 19.13
N ALA A 643 -19.43 -17.74 20.27
CA ALA A 643 -19.03 -18.38 21.50
C ALA A 643 -19.22 -19.92 21.37
N PRO A 644 -18.45 -20.75 22.08
CA PRO A 644 -18.53 -22.21 21.96
C PRO A 644 -19.88 -22.82 22.34
N ASP A 645 -20.65 -22.14 23.18
CA ASP A 645 -22.03 -22.48 23.50
C ASP A 645 -22.99 -22.30 22.30
N GLY A 646 -22.61 -21.48 21.33
CA GLY A 646 -23.45 -21.04 20.22
C GLY A 646 -24.58 -20.10 20.62
N GLU A 647 -24.66 -19.66 21.88
CA GLU A 647 -25.72 -18.79 22.40
C GLU A 647 -25.37 -17.32 22.26
N ARG A 648 -24.09 -17.00 22.04
CA ARG A 648 -23.60 -15.63 21.84
C ARG A 648 -22.67 -15.51 20.63
N ILE A 649 -22.55 -14.30 20.12
CA ILE A 649 -21.48 -13.90 19.20
C ILE A 649 -20.75 -12.68 19.73
N VAL A 650 -19.47 -12.55 19.36
CA VAL A 650 -18.73 -11.28 19.41
C VAL A 650 -18.50 -10.84 17.98
N TYR A 651 -18.65 -9.56 17.67
CA TYR A 651 -18.49 -9.00 16.33
C TYR A 651 -17.76 -7.66 16.39
N GLU A 652 -17.20 -7.27 15.25
CA GLU A 652 -16.58 -5.97 15.05
C GLU A 652 -17.60 -4.96 14.58
N LYS A 653 -17.65 -3.79 15.21
CA LYS A 653 -18.41 -2.63 14.77
C LYS A 653 -17.45 -1.53 14.34
N LEU A 654 -17.66 -1.01 13.13
CA LEU A 654 -16.95 0.14 12.60
C LEU A 654 -17.97 1.23 12.29
N ASP A 655 -17.98 2.31 13.05
CA ASP A 655 -18.86 3.45 12.76
C ASP A 655 -18.43 4.13 11.44
N ILE A 656 -19.41 4.48 10.61
CA ILE A 656 -19.21 5.07 9.28
C ILE A 656 -19.93 6.42 9.20
N SER A 657 -19.28 7.39 8.55
CA SER A 657 -19.84 8.72 8.30
C SER A 657 -20.12 8.90 6.80
N PRO A 658 -21.16 9.67 6.41
CA PRO A 658 -21.45 10.00 5.01
C PRO A 658 -20.25 10.61 4.27
N GLU A 659 -19.35 11.28 5.01
CA GLU A 659 -18.17 11.96 4.46
C GLU A 659 -16.92 11.07 4.42
N ASN A 660 -16.82 9.98 5.21
CA ASN A 660 -15.65 9.09 5.22
C ASN A 660 -15.89 7.71 5.89
N VAL A 661 -15.10 6.69 5.49
CA VAL A 661 -15.09 5.32 6.09
C VAL A 661 -13.89 5.16 7.04
N SER A 662 -13.64 6.15 7.88
CA SER A 662 -12.49 6.18 8.79
C SER A 662 -12.97 6.25 10.24
N GLY A 663 -13.45 5.12 10.74
CA GLY A 663 -13.79 4.92 12.16
C GLY A 663 -12.80 3.97 12.84
N THR A 664 -12.85 3.94 14.16
CA THR A 664 -12.12 2.96 14.97
C THR A 664 -12.94 1.67 15.06
N THR A 665 -12.31 0.51 14.86
CA THR A 665 -13.01 -0.79 14.99
C THR A 665 -13.09 -1.16 16.46
N THR A 666 -14.30 -1.44 16.94
CA THR A 666 -14.60 -1.78 18.35
C THR A 666 -15.29 -3.13 18.42
N LEU A 667 -15.21 -3.81 19.57
CA LEU A 667 -15.80 -5.13 19.77
C LEU A 667 -17.15 -5.03 20.49
N TRP A 668 -18.13 -5.79 20.00
CA TRP A 668 -19.48 -5.85 20.52
C TRP A 668 -19.95 -7.30 20.65
N TRP A 669 -20.85 -7.59 21.56
CA TRP A 669 -21.43 -8.91 21.74
C TRP A 669 -22.92 -8.91 21.39
N PHE A 670 -23.46 -10.08 21.06
CA PHE A 670 -24.89 -10.27 20.86
C PHE A 670 -25.32 -11.62 21.43
N ASP A 671 -26.46 -11.65 22.13
CA ASP A 671 -27.04 -12.84 22.74
C ASP A 671 -28.31 -13.29 22.00
N PHE A 672 -28.36 -14.56 21.60
CA PHE A 672 -29.49 -15.09 20.82
C PHE A 672 -30.75 -15.36 21.64
N ALA A 673 -30.64 -15.56 22.95
CA ALA A 673 -31.76 -15.86 23.83
C ALA A 673 -32.51 -14.58 24.23
N THR A 674 -31.77 -13.52 24.57
CA THR A 674 -32.36 -12.22 24.97
C THR A 674 -32.53 -11.26 23.80
N ASN A 675 -31.82 -11.49 22.68
CA ASN A 675 -31.74 -10.56 21.54
C ASN A 675 -31.16 -9.18 21.94
N GLU A 676 -30.27 -9.18 22.93
CA GLU A 676 -29.54 -8.00 23.39
C GLU A 676 -28.16 -7.89 22.75
N THR A 677 -27.64 -6.67 22.67
CA THR A 677 -26.29 -6.38 22.20
C THR A 677 -25.67 -5.23 22.99
N GLY A 678 -24.35 -5.23 23.12
CA GLY A 678 -23.60 -4.23 23.86
C GLY A 678 -22.12 -4.24 23.52
N ALA A 679 -21.41 -3.20 23.92
CA ALA A 679 -19.97 -3.14 23.77
C ALA A 679 -19.30 -4.22 24.63
N VAL A 680 -18.22 -4.80 24.11
CA VAL A 680 -17.36 -5.72 24.88
C VAL A 680 -16.65 -4.95 25.97
N PHE A 681 -16.16 -3.74 25.70
CA PHE A 681 -15.44 -2.89 26.66
C PHE A 681 -16.39 -1.89 27.35
N GLN A 682 -16.02 -1.43 28.55
CA GLN A 682 -16.79 -0.39 29.25
C GLN A 682 -16.84 0.92 28.45
N ASP A 683 -15.69 1.35 27.94
CA ASP A 683 -15.60 2.48 27.03
C ASP A 683 -15.77 1.99 25.59
N THR A 684 -16.86 2.41 24.97
CA THR A 684 -17.23 2.01 23.61
C THR A 684 -16.31 2.55 22.52
N SER A 685 -15.41 3.48 22.85
CA SER A 685 -14.41 4.02 21.92
C SER A 685 -13.13 3.17 21.85
N LEU A 686 -12.96 2.24 22.80
CA LEU A 686 -11.74 1.44 22.87
C LEU A 686 -11.65 0.48 21.68
N PRO A 687 -10.52 0.51 20.97
CA PRO A 687 -10.37 -0.29 19.78
C PRO A 687 -10.08 -1.76 20.10
N GLY A 688 -10.62 -2.65 19.28
CA GLY A 688 -10.33 -4.07 19.33
C GLY A 688 -10.86 -4.77 18.08
N PHE A 689 -10.12 -5.76 17.59
CA PHE A 689 -10.51 -6.49 16.39
C PHE A 689 -9.96 -7.92 16.40
N GLY A 690 -10.45 -8.74 15.47
CA GLY A 690 -10.04 -10.13 15.32
C GLY A 690 -10.36 -11.03 16.53
N PRO A 691 -11.58 -11.00 17.09
CA PRO A 691 -11.94 -11.76 18.27
C PRO A 691 -11.93 -13.28 18.02
N ALA A 692 -11.46 -14.06 18.98
CA ALA A 692 -11.53 -15.52 18.96
C ALA A 692 -11.75 -16.10 20.37
N TRP A 693 -12.60 -17.11 20.45
CA TRP A 693 -12.94 -17.78 21.71
C TRP A 693 -12.05 -18.99 21.96
N SER A 694 -11.66 -19.21 23.21
CA SER A 694 -11.18 -20.53 23.62
C SER A 694 -12.30 -21.57 23.51
N PRO A 695 -11.99 -22.85 23.26
CA PRO A 695 -13.02 -23.87 23.03
C PRO A 695 -13.95 -24.14 24.22
N ASP A 696 -13.49 -23.83 25.44
CA ASP A 696 -14.28 -23.94 26.67
C ASP A 696 -15.13 -22.68 26.96
N GLY A 697 -14.93 -21.60 26.20
CA GLY A 697 -15.66 -20.33 26.36
C GLY A 697 -15.14 -19.47 27.52
N THR A 698 -14.07 -19.88 28.18
CA THR A 698 -13.51 -19.17 29.34
C THR A 698 -12.70 -17.94 28.92
N TRP A 699 -12.02 -18.00 27.77
CA TRP A 699 -11.14 -16.93 27.28
C TRP A 699 -11.66 -16.32 25.98
N LEU A 700 -11.58 -15.00 25.91
CA LEU A 700 -11.74 -14.22 24.68
C LEU A 700 -10.40 -13.58 24.33
N SER A 701 -9.85 -13.94 23.18
CA SER A 701 -8.67 -13.29 22.61
C SER A 701 -9.05 -12.23 21.58
N TYR A 702 -8.33 -11.12 21.53
CA TYR A 702 -8.47 -10.09 20.50
C TYR A 702 -7.17 -9.31 20.32
N ILE A 703 -7.10 -8.53 19.24
CA ILE A 703 -5.97 -7.65 18.96
C ILE A 703 -6.29 -6.27 19.53
N ALA A 704 -5.47 -5.83 20.49
CA ALA A 704 -5.52 -4.48 21.01
C ALA A 704 -4.52 -3.62 20.22
N PRO A 705 -4.99 -2.60 19.47
CA PRO A 705 -4.11 -1.69 18.75
C PRO A 705 -3.52 -0.69 19.74
N ALA A 706 -2.50 -1.17 20.43
CA ALA A 706 -1.53 -0.35 21.12
C ALA A 706 -0.26 -0.22 20.26
N MET A 707 0.67 0.62 20.72
CA MET A 707 2.00 0.76 20.14
C MET A 707 3.01 0.32 21.22
N PRO A 708 3.61 -0.88 21.11
CA PRO A 708 3.42 -1.89 20.05
C PRO A 708 2.08 -2.64 20.14
N THR A 709 1.63 -3.18 19.01
CA THR A 709 0.39 -3.98 18.95
C THR A 709 0.54 -5.24 19.81
N ARG A 710 -0.55 -5.68 20.44
CA ARG A 710 -0.56 -6.87 21.29
C ARG A 710 -1.79 -7.70 21.06
N ILE A 711 -1.69 -8.98 21.40
CA ILE A 711 -2.85 -9.86 21.55
C ILE A 711 -3.18 -9.90 23.03
N GLU A 712 -4.43 -9.59 23.35
CA GLU A 712 -4.99 -9.70 24.69
C GLU A 712 -5.83 -10.98 24.80
N LEU A 713 -5.78 -11.59 25.98
CA LEU A 713 -6.52 -12.76 26.38
C LEU A 713 -7.27 -12.42 27.66
N TYR A 714 -8.59 -12.31 27.57
CA TYR A 714 -9.42 -12.02 28.72
C TYR A 714 -10.18 -13.25 29.20
N ASN A 715 -10.05 -13.56 30.49
CA ASN A 715 -10.82 -14.61 31.15
C ASN A 715 -12.17 -14.06 31.62
N LEU A 716 -13.25 -14.57 31.04
CA LEU A 716 -14.62 -14.12 31.33
C LEU A 716 -15.17 -14.69 32.65
N ALA A 717 -14.53 -15.70 33.23
CA ALA A 717 -14.97 -16.34 34.47
C ALA A 717 -14.39 -15.65 35.71
N ASP A 718 -13.09 -15.31 35.69
CA ASP A 718 -12.40 -14.69 36.83
C ASP A 718 -11.90 -13.26 36.58
N GLY A 719 -12.08 -12.74 35.36
CA GLY A 719 -11.75 -11.37 34.99
C GLY A 719 -10.25 -11.12 34.80
N ARG A 720 -9.41 -12.16 34.75
CA ARG A 720 -7.97 -12.01 34.55
C ARG A 720 -7.61 -11.79 33.08
N SER A 721 -6.70 -10.86 32.83
CA SER A 721 -6.13 -10.59 31.50
C SER A 721 -4.72 -11.19 31.38
N ARG A 722 -4.36 -11.63 30.17
CA ARG A 722 -2.98 -11.93 29.75
C ARG A 722 -2.71 -11.25 28.43
N GLU A 723 -1.46 -10.89 28.18
CA GLU A 723 -1.08 -10.25 26.93
C GLU A 723 0.27 -10.74 26.42
N PHE A 724 0.46 -10.62 25.12
CA PHE A 724 1.77 -10.80 24.50
C PHE A 724 1.89 -9.89 23.27
N PRO A 725 3.09 -9.32 23.03
CA PRO A 725 3.27 -8.36 21.96
C PRO A 725 3.27 -9.08 20.61
N THR A 726 2.78 -8.40 19.57
CA THR A 726 2.80 -8.89 18.19
C THR A 726 3.18 -7.79 17.21
N MET A 727 3.85 -8.16 16.12
CA MET A 727 4.16 -7.24 15.02
C MET A 727 3.16 -7.37 13.86
N THR A 728 2.27 -8.35 13.92
CA THR A 728 1.20 -8.51 12.94
C THR A 728 -0.16 -8.25 13.58
N SER A 729 -1.13 -7.93 12.74
CA SER A 729 -2.52 -7.76 13.15
C SER A 729 -3.34 -9.01 12.82
N MET A 730 -2.78 -10.22 13.01
CA MET A 730 -3.44 -11.49 12.70
C MET A 730 -4.08 -12.12 13.93
N SER A 731 -5.34 -12.57 13.80
CA SER A 731 -6.06 -13.28 14.85
C SER A 731 -5.39 -14.61 15.20
N VAL A 732 -5.55 -15.03 16.45
CA VAL A 732 -5.06 -16.31 16.97
C VAL A 732 -5.96 -17.47 16.59
N VAL A 733 -5.39 -18.69 16.64
CA VAL A 733 -6.12 -19.95 16.46
C VAL A 733 -5.92 -20.83 17.69
N TRP A 734 -6.98 -20.98 18.48
CA TRP A 734 -6.97 -21.78 19.69
C TRP A 734 -6.82 -23.29 19.41
N GLN A 735 -6.02 -23.96 20.21
CA GLN A 735 -5.96 -25.42 20.25
C GLN A 735 -7.29 -25.96 20.82
N PRO A 736 -7.83 -27.09 20.31
CA PRO A 736 -9.11 -27.63 20.77
C PRO A 736 -9.21 -27.93 22.27
N SER A 737 -8.08 -28.13 22.97
CA SER A 737 -8.05 -28.31 24.43
C SER A 737 -8.16 -27.00 25.22
N GLY A 738 -7.91 -25.85 24.59
CA GLY A 738 -7.81 -24.55 25.26
C GLY A 738 -6.49 -24.29 25.99
N GLU A 739 -5.55 -25.24 25.98
CA GLU A 739 -4.27 -25.14 26.72
C GLU A 739 -3.25 -24.22 26.02
N SER A 740 -3.35 -24.08 24.70
CA SER A 740 -2.46 -23.25 23.90
C SER A 740 -3.18 -22.63 22.70
N LEU A 741 -2.53 -21.66 22.06
CA LEU A 741 -3.00 -21.04 20.83
C LEU A 741 -1.83 -20.81 19.85
N LEU A 742 -2.15 -20.65 18.57
CA LEU A 742 -1.21 -20.30 17.53
C LEU A 742 -1.41 -18.86 17.09
N LEU A 743 -0.31 -18.13 16.91
CA LEU A 743 -0.28 -16.88 16.17
C LEU A 743 0.71 -16.96 15.02
N THR A 744 0.46 -16.18 13.98
CA THR A 744 1.42 -15.91 12.91
C THR A 744 2.03 -14.55 13.20
N ASP A 745 3.36 -14.44 13.29
CA ASP A 745 4.03 -13.17 13.60
C ASP A 745 5.36 -13.02 12.88
N VAL A 746 5.90 -11.80 12.81
CA VAL A 746 7.24 -11.56 12.28
C VAL A 746 8.29 -12.07 13.26
N ASN A 747 9.24 -12.85 12.76
CA ASN A 747 10.37 -13.29 13.58
C ASN A 747 11.32 -12.12 13.87
N ARG A 748 11.34 -11.67 15.13
CA ARG A 748 12.20 -10.58 15.59
C ARG A 748 13.69 -10.88 15.50
N ALA A 749 14.08 -12.16 15.57
CA ALA A 749 15.48 -12.55 15.42
C ALA A 749 15.97 -12.27 13.99
N THR A 750 15.13 -12.48 12.97
CA THR A 750 15.50 -12.17 11.57
C THR A 750 15.57 -10.68 11.29
N LEU A 751 14.79 -9.84 12.00
CA LEU A 751 14.84 -8.38 11.80
C LEU A 751 16.18 -7.76 12.21
N GLN A 752 16.89 -8.34 13.18
CA GLN A 752 18.16 -7.80 13.70
C GLN A 752 19.32 -7.92 12.70
N ASP A 753 19.24 -8.86 11.76
CA ASP A 753 20.29 -9.10 10.74
C ASP A 753 20.06 -8.30 9.44
N GLY A 754 19.10 -7.37 9.41
CA GLY A 754 18.71 -6.65 8.19
C GLY A 754 18.09 -7.56 7.12
N GLN A 755 17.65 -8.76 7.51
CA GLN A 755 16.94 -9.72 6.67
C GLN A 755 15.48 -9.29 6.47
N GLN A 756 14.82 -9.89 5.47
CA GLN A 756 13.42 -9.64 5.19
C GLN A 756 12.53 -10.01 6.40
N ALA A 757 11.46 -9.26 6.63
CA ALA A 757 10.48 -9.56 7.66
C ALA A 757 9.70 -10.84 7.28
N LEU A 758 10.15 -11.99 7.79
CA LEU A 758 9.54 -13.29 7.54
C LEU A 758 8.56 -13.67 8.66
N THR A 759 7.44 -14.29 8.28
CA THR A 759 6.40 -14.71 9.23
C THR A 759 6.64 -16.13 9.74
N HIS A 760 6.52 -16.31 11.04
CA HIS A 760 6.70 -17.58 11.74
C HIS A 760 5.40 -17.93 12.50
N LEU A 761 5.20 -19.21 12.77
CA LEU A 761 4.16 -19.68 13.67
C LEU A 761 4.71 -19.76 15.09
N LEU A 762 4.08 -19.04 16.00
CA LEU A 762 4.39 -19.07 17.41
C LEU A 762 3.24 -19.76 18.16
N ARG A 763 3.58 -20.62 19.11
CA ARG A 763 2.63 -21.24 20.04
C ARG A 763 2.74 -20.51 21.38
N PHE A 764 1.61 -20.02 21.89
CA PHE A 764 1.52 -19.47 23.23
C PHE A 764 0.84 -20.49 24.15
N ASP A 765 1.56 -20.91 25.19
CA ASP A 765 1.06 -21.84 26.21
C ASP A 765 0.39 -21.03 27.33
N VAL A 766 -0.93 -21.22 27.52
CA VAL A 766 -1.77 -20.34 28.34
C VAL A 766 -1.37 -20.40 29.82
N SER A 767 -1.05 -21.59 30.35
CA SER A 767 -0.73 -21.74 31.78
C SER A 767 0.68 -21.28 32.16
N SER A 768 1.66 -21.47 31.28
CA SER A 768 3.07 -21.12 31.54
C SER A 768 3.46 -19.75 30.98
N GLU A 769 2.60 -19.14 30.18
CA GLU A 769 2.80 -17.86 29.50
C GLU A 769 4.07 -17.86 28.62
N GLN A 770 4.38 -19.04 28.08
CA GLN A 770 5.53 -19.22 27.20
C GLN A 770 5.12 -19.10 25.74
N LEU A 771 5.85 -18.25 25.02
CA LEU A 771 5.76 -18.11 23.57
C LEU A 771 6.92 -18.87 22.91
N VAL A 772 6.60 -19.86 22.09
CA VAL A 772 7.57 -20.76 21.45
C VAL A 772 7.44 -20.70 19.94
N ASP A 773 8.54 -20.44 19.23
CA ASP A 773 8.58 -20.56 17.77
C ASP A 773 8.60 -22.03 17.34
N ILE A 774 7.55 -22.44 16.63
CA ILE A 774 7.37 -23.81 16.14
C ILE A 774 7.65 -23.96 14.64
N SER A 775 8.10 -22.91 13.96
CA SER A 775 8.44 -22.92 12.53
C SER A 775 9.73 -23.71 12.26
N GLN A 776 10.65 -23.72 13.24
CA GLN A 776 11.92 -24.47 13.28
C GLN A 776 12.95 -24.14 12.17
N LEU A 777 12.64 -23.22 11.26
CA LEU A 777 13.51 -22.78 10.16
C LEU A 777 13.53 -21.24 10.12
N ALA A 778 14.67 -20.64 9.77
CA ALA A 778 14.81 -19.18 9.71
C ALA A 778 14.28 -18.56 8.41
N ASP A 779 14.50 -19.21 7.27
CA ASP A 779 14.21 -18.65 5.93
C ASP A 779 12.84 -19.11 5.40
N VAL A 780 11.80 -18.98 6.22
CA VAL A 780 10.43 -19.39 5.86
C VAL A 780 9.40 -18.31 6.20
N SER A 781 8.36 -18.24 5.38
CA SER A 781 7.13 -17.51 5.73
C SER A 781 6.00 -18.51 5.90
N ASP A 782 5.64 -18.74 7.16
CA ASP A 782 4.52 -19.57 7.56
C ASP A 782 3.27 -18.73 7.85
N SER A 783 2.09 -19.27 7.54
CA SER A 783 0.80 -18.58 7.68
C SER A 783 -0.38 -19.55 7.65
N TRP A 784 -1.58 -19.04 7.92
CA TRP A 784 -2.84 -19.79 7.89
C TRP A 784 -2.81 -21.11 8.70
N PRO A 785 -2.41 -21.09 9.99
CA PRO A 785 -2.38 -22.30 10.79
C PRO A 785 -3.79 -22.82 11.08
N ALA A 786 -3.93 -24.14 11.20
CA ALA A 786 -5.15 -24.82 11.63
C ALA A 786 -4.81 -26.06 12.45
N TRP A 787 -5.45 -26.21 13.60
CA TRP A 787 -5.33 -27.39 14.45
C TRP A 787 -6.16 -28.55 13.93
N SER A 788 -5.61 -29.77 14.03
CA SER A 788 -6.40 -30.99 13.96
C SER A 788 -7.36 -31.06 15.16
N ALA A 789 -8.48 -31.78 15.01
CA ALA A 789 -9.51 -31.86 16.07
C ALA A 789 -9.00 -32.47 17.39
N ASP A 790 -7.95 -33.28 17.35
CA ASP A 790 -7.30 -33.84 18.54
C ASP A 790 -6.19 -32.94 19.12
N GLY A 791 -5.87 -31.82 18.47
CA GLY A 791 -4.85 -30.87 18.91
C GLY A 791 -3.40 -31.35 18.78
N GLU A 792 -3.14 -32.48 18.12
CA GLU A 792 -1.80 -33.07 18.01
C GLU A 792 -1.03 -32.64 16.75
N TRP A 793 -1.75 -32.18 15.74
CA TRP A 793 -1.20 -31.74 14.46
C TRP A 793 -1.63 -30.31 14.11
N VAL A 794 -0.75 -29.62 13.41
CA VAL A 794 -0.98 -28.30 12.83
C VAL A 794 -0.82 -28.43 11.33
N ALA A 795 -1.83 -28.03 10.56
CA ALA A 795 -1.69 -27.78 9.13
C ALA A 795 -1.47 -26.28 8.92
N PHE A 796 -0.62 -25.93 7.97
CA PHE A 796 -0.27 -24.53 7.72
C PHE A 796 0.25 -24.36 6.29
N VAL A 797 0.35 -23.10 5.87
CA VAL A 797 0.92 -22.71 4.59
C VAL A 797 2.35 -22.24 4.83
N ARG A 798 3.31 -22.78 4.09
CA ARG A 798 4.72 -22.37 4.14
C ARG A 798 5.20 -21.93 2.76
N ARG A 799 5.89 -20.80 2.72
CA ARG A 799 6.68 -20.32 1.59
C ARG A 799 8.15 -20.34 1.96
N LEU A 800 8.95 -21.09 1.19
CA LEU A 800 10.40 -21.16 1.42
C LEU A 800 11.09 -19.97 0.75
N PHE A 801 12.21 -19.54 1.35
CA PHE A 801 13.10 -18.55 0.77
C PHE A 801 14.45 -19.23 0.49
N THR A 802 14.91 -19.14 -0.76
CA THR A 802 16.21 -19.67 -1.19
C THR A 802 17.07 -18.51 -1.65
N ASP A 803 18.28 -18.36 -1.08
CA ASP A 803 19.18 -17.25 -1.35
C ASP A 803 18.52 -15.86 -1.19
N GLY A 804 17.65 -15.72 -0.18
CA GLY A 804 16.90 -14.50 0.11
C GLY A 804 15.77 -14.18 -0.87
N GLN A 805 15.45 -15.10 -1.79
CA GLN A 805 14.36 -14.95 -2.75
C GLN A 805 13.21 -15.91 -2.40
N PRO A 806 11.95 -15.43 -2.37
CA PRO A 806 10.82 -16.30 -2.12
C PRO A 806 10.58 -17.27 -3.28
N GLU A 807 10.21 -18.51 -2.99
CA GLU A 807 9.64 -19.41 -3.98
C GLU A 807 8.43 -18.74 -4.66
N ARG A 808 8.18 -19.04 -5.94
CA ARG A 808 7.08 -18.42 -6.70
C ARG A 808 5.71 -18.65 -6.03
N GLY A 809 5.45 -19.88 -5.59
CA GLY A 809 4.26 -20.28 -4.86
C GLY A 809 4.52 -20.57 -3.39
N ASN A 810 3.53 -21.15 -2.71
CA ASN A 810 3.64 -21.67 -1.35
C ASN A 810 2.97 -23.05 -1.27
N GLN A 811 3.17 -23.78 -0.18
CA GLN A 811 2.74 -25.17 -0.06
C GLN A 811 2.03 -25.42 1.26
N LEU A 812 1.15 -26.40 1.28
CA LEU A 812 0.59 -26.92 2.52
C LEU A 812 1.60 -27.84 3.20
N TRP A 813 1.74 -27.66 4.50
CA TRP A 813 2.57 -28.47 5.38
C TRP A 813 1.74 -28.93 6.58
N VAL A 814 2.16 -30.04 7.18
CA VAL A 814 1.66 -30.52 8.47
C VAL A 814 2.83 -30.76 9.41
N MET A 815 2.68 -30.44 10.68
CA MET A 815 3.67 -30.69 11.72
C MET A 815 3.01 -31.08 13.04
N ARG A 816 3.79 -31.64 13.97
CA ARG A 816 3.35 -31.86 15.35
C ARG A 816 3.13 -30.53 16.06
N ARG A 817 2.33 -30.55 17.13
CA ARG A 817 2.06 -29.39 18.00
C ARG A 817 3.31 -28.69 18.58
N ASP A 818 4.46 -29.35 18.55
CA ASP A 818 5.75 -28.84 19.02
C ASP A 818 6.70 -28.39 17.88
N GLY A 819 6.21 -28.34 16.64
CA GLY A 819 6.99 -27.96 15.46
C GLY A 819 7.79 -29.10 14.82
N ARG A 820 7.88 -30.28 15.46
CA ARG A 820 8.60 -31.42 14.90
C ARG A 820 7.82 -32.11 13.79
N ASP A 821 8.51 -32.98 13.06
CA ASP A 821 7.95 -33.78 11.96
C ASP A 821 7.21 -32.95 10.89
N ALA A 822 7.69 -31.74 10.61
CA ALA A 822 7.14 -30.89 9.56
C ALA A 822 7.28 -31.57 8.19
N ARG A 823 6.17 -31.76 7.49
CA ARG A 823 6.07 -32.47 6.21
C ARG A 823 5.24 -31.67 5.22
N ARG A 824 5.78 -31.49 4.02
CA ARG A 824 5.06 -30.94 2.88
C ARG A 824 4.00 -31.94 2.39
N VAL A 825 2.76 -31.47 2.18
CA VAL A 825 1.63 -32.33 1.74
C VAL A 825 1.09 -31.98 0.36
N THR A 826 1.44 -30.82 -0.20
CA THR A 826 1.17 -30.45 -1.60
C THR A 826 2.46 -30.22 -2.37
N ASP A 827 2.43 -30.43 -3.69
CA ASP A 827 3.56 -30.12 -4.55
C ASP A 827 3.12 -29.40 -5.83
N ALA A 828 2.95 -28.07 -5.74
CA ALA A 828 2.50 -27.25 -6.86
C ALA A 828 3.23 -25.90 -6.89
N VAL A 829 4.31 -25.82 -7.67
CA VAL A 829 5.28 -24.70 -7.69
C VAL A 829 4.65 -23.34 -8.01
N ASN A 830 3.68 -23.28 -8.92
CA ASN A 830 3.07 -22.04 -9.40
C ASN A 830 1.69 -21.77 -8.77
N THR A 831 1.55 -22.06 -7.48
CA THR A 831 0.25 -21.95 -6.81
C THR A 831 0.38 -21.33 -5.43
N LEU A 832 -0.67 -20.60 -5.01
CA LEU A 832 -0.80 -20.12 -3.64
C LEU A 832 -1.96 -20.83 -2.96
N HIS A 833 -1.72 -21.35 -1.77
CA HIS A 833 -2.64 -22.00 -0.87
C HIS A 833 -2.93 -21.05 0.30
N GLN A 834 -4.18 -20.97 0.73
CA GLN A 834 -4.60 -20.16 1.88
C GLN A 834 -5.84 -20.78 2.56
N ASN A 835 -6.17 -20.31 3.77
CA ASN A 835 -7.37 -20.70 4.53
C ASN A 835 -7.55 -22.22 4.67
N VAL A 836 -6.50 -22.92 5.12
CA VAL A 836 -6.58 -24.37 5.36
C VAL A 836 -7.44 -24.67 6.59
N ARG A 837 -8.28 -25.72 6.52
CA ARG A 837 -9.11 -26.21 7.63
C ARG A 837 -9.13 -27.73 7.66
N TRP A 838 -9.00 -28.30 8.85
CA TRP A 838 -9.12 -29.74 9.07
C TRP A 838 -10.57 -30.19 9.05
N SER A 839 -10.81 -31.36 8.47
CA SER A 839 -12.05 -32.10 8.75
C SER A 839 -12.07 -32.56 10.22
N PRO A 840 -13.24 -32.64 10.86
CA PRO A 840 -13.40 -33.11 12.24
C PRO A 840 -12.75 -34.46 12.57
N ASN A 841 -12.68 -35.39 11.61
CA ASN A 841 -12.03 -36.70 11.81
C ASN A 841 -10.51 -36.69 11.53
N GLY A 842 -9.92 -35.54 11.22
CA GLY A 842 -8.48 -35.40 10.94
C GLY A 842 -7.98 -36.01 9.63
N ARG A 843 -8.85 -36.49 8.72
CA ARG A 843 -8.41 -37.15 7.47
C ARG A 843 -8.24 -36.18 6.30
N PHE A 844 -9.09 -35.17 6.20
CA PHE A 844 -9.15 -34.27 5.06
C PHE A 844 -8.76 -32.85 5.43
N LEU A 845 -8.15 -32.14 4.48
CA LEU A 845 -7.96 -30.70 4.53
C LEU A 845 -8.79 -30.06 3.41
N ILE A 846 -9.49 -28.98 3.72
CA ILE A 846 -10.02 -28.06 2.72
C ILE A 846 -9.22 -26.77 2.74
N TYR A 847 -9.06 -26.16 1.58
CA TYR A 847 -8.30 -24.94 1.39
C TYR A 847 -8.73 -24.29 0.07
N HIS A 848 -8.34 -23.04 -0.14
CA HIS A 848 -8.45 -22.47 -1.48
C HIS A 848 -7.08 -22.23 -2.11
N ARG A 849 -7.06 -22.28 -3.44
CA ARG A 849 -5.85 -22.23 -4.26
C ARG A 849 -5.98 -21.17 -5.36
N TYR A 850 -4.94 -20.37 -5.54
CA TYR A 850 -4.73 -19.51 -6.70
C TYR A 850 -3.74 -20.15 -7.67
N ASP A 851 -4.00 -20.01 -8.97
CA ASP A 851 -3.08 -20.39 -10.03
C ASP A 851 -2.29 -19.16 -10.49
N LEU A 852 -0.96 -19.19 -10.34
CA LEU A 852 -0.10 -18.05 -10.66
C LEU A 852 0.27 -17.93 -12.14
N ASP A 853 -0.05 -18.94 -12.95
CA ASP A 853 0.15 -18.89 -14.41
C ASP A 853 -1.06 -18.27 -15.12
N THR A 854 -2.19 -18.12 -14.42
CA THR A 854 -3.42 -17.54 -14.97
C THR A 854 -3.58 -16.08 -14.51
N PRO A 855 -3.55 -15.10 -15.42
CA PRO A 855 -3.81 -13.70 -15.07
C PRO A 855 -5.21 -13.53 -14.46
N LEU A 856 -5.30 -12.83 -13.32
CA LEU A 856 -6.56 -12.60 -12.59
C LEU A 856 -7.28 -13.90 -12.19
N ALA A 857 -6.52 -14.97 -11.89
CA ALA A 857 -7.08 -16.23 -11.42
C ALA A 857 -8.01 -16.00 -10.21
N LYS A 858 -9.28 -16.39 -10.35
CA LYS A 858 -10.15 -16.55 -9.20
C LYS A 858 -9.67 -17.77 -8.39
N PRO A 859 -9.73 -17.71 -7.05
CA PRO A 859 -9.37 -18.87 -6.25
C PRO A 859 -10.36 -20.01 -6.50
N ALA A 860 -9.92 -21.24 -6.33
CA ALA A 860 -10.75 -22.44 -6.34
C ALA A 860 -10.66 -23.15 -4.99
N VAL A 861 -11.74 -23.81 -4.56
CA VAL A 861 -11.79 -24.64 -3.35
C VAL A 861 -11.33 -26.05 -3.68
N TRP A 862 -10.41 -26.56 -2.88
CA TRP A 862 -9.81 -27.88 -3.02
C TRP A 862 -9.96 -28.68 -1.74
N LEU A 863 -10.02 -30.01 -1.90
CA LEU A 863 -10.02 -30.99 -0.82
C LEU A 863 -8.83 -31.93 -1.01
N LEU A 864 -8.01 -32.07 0.03
CA LEU A 864 -6.87 -32.99 0.11
C LEU A 864 -7.20 -34.12 1.09
N ASP A 865 -7.08 -35.36 0.62
CA ASP A 865 -7.10 -36.55 1.48
C ASP A 865 -5.68 -36.86 1.95
N LEU A 866 -5.42 -36.69 3.25
CA LEU A 866 -4.09 -36.89 3.82
C LEU A 866 -3.66 -38.36 3.76
N SER A 867 -4.61 -39.31 3.76
CA SER A 867 -4.28 -40.74 3.71
C SER A 867 -3.73 -41.19 2.36
N THR A 868 -4.12 -40.52 1.28
CA THR A 868 -3.70 -40.84 -0.09
C THR A 868 -2.75 -39.80 -0.68
N GLY A 869 -2.70 -38.59 -0.11
CA GLY A 869 -1.99 -37.44 -0.66
C GLY A 869 -2.58 -36.93 -1.98
N GLN A 870 -3.86 -37.25 -2.25
CA GLN A 870 -4.57 -36.78 -3.45
C GLN A 870 -5.40 -35.54 -3.14
N SER A 871 -5.24 -34.52 -3.98
CA SER A 871 -6.07 -33.31 -3.98
C SER A 871 -7.05 -33.35 -5.14
N ARG A 872 -8.27 -32.88 -4.91
CA ARG A 872 -9.27 -32.64 -5.97
C ARG A 872 -9.93 -31.28 -5.81
N GLU A 873 -10.26 -30.67 -6.95
CA GLU A 873 -11.06 -29.45 -6.99
C GLU A 873 -12.52 -29.77 -6.62
N ILE A 874 -13.13 -28.93 -5.79
CA ILE A 874 -14.52 -29.06 -5.34
C ILE A 874 -15.38 -27.96 -5.96
N ALA A 875 -14.87 -26.73 -6.01
CA ALA A 875 -15.57 -25.58 -6.57
C ALA A 875 -14.59 -24.58 -7.20
N ASN A 876 -14.97 -24.01 -8.34
CA ASN A 876 -14.22 -22.95 -9.01
C ASN A 876 -15.19 -22.01 -9.73
N PRO A 877 -15.25 -20.72 -9.37
CA PRO A 877 -14.45 -20.06 -8.32
C PRO A 877 -14.93 -20.36 -6.88
N GLY A 878 -14.09 -20.08 -5.88
CA GLY A 878 -14.42 -20.12 -4.45
C GLY A 878 -13.24 -19.85 -3.51
N SER A 879 -13.49 -19.18 -2.38
CA SER A 879 -12.52 -18.82 -1.34
C SER A 879 -13.07 -19.02 0.07
N GLN A 880 -12.20 -18.90 1.08
CA GLN A 880 -12.50 -19.05 2.52
C GLN A 880 -13.42 -20.25 2.84
N PRO A 881 -13.04 -21.49 2.49
CA PRO A 881 -13.92 -22.64 2.68
C PRO A 881 -14.01 -23.08 4.15
N ALA A 882 -15.17 -23.56 4.57
CA ALA A 882 -15.42 -24.17 5.87
C ALA A 882 -16.34 -25.39 5.76
N TRP A 883 -16.23 -26.30 6.74
CA TRP A 883 -17.08 -27.50 6.81
C TRP A 883 -18.46 -27.15 7.38
N LEU A 884 -19.52 -27.64 6.74
CA LEU A 884 -20.91 -27.48 7.15
C LEU A 884 -21.55 -28.88 7.22
N LYS A 885 -21.94 -29.37 8.40
CA LYS A 885 -22.42 -30.74 8.61
C LYS A 885 -23.93 -30.92 8.49
#